data_AF-A0A3A4QH11-F1
#
_entry.id   AF-A0A3A4QH11-F1
#
_cell.length_a   1.000
_cell.length_b   1.000
_cell.length_c   1.000
_cell.angle_alpha   90.00
_cell.angle_beta   90.00
_cell.angle_gamma   90.00
#
_symmetry.space_group_name_H-M   'P 1'
#
loop_
_entity.id
_entity.type
_entity.pdbx_description
1 polymer ?
#
loop_
_entity_poly.entity_id
_entity_poly.type
_entity_poly.pdbx_seq_one_letter_code
_entity_poly.pdbx_strand_id
1 'polypeptide(L)'
;MPNIPKEGSRTNPFFVDLYRQAAELAKGLEAREHTAQVSYDFREDREQRFREGRLPVLYCSPTMELGVDIAELNCVNMRNVPPTPANYAQRSGRAGRSGQPALIMTYCAQGNSHDQHFFSRPEQMVAGAVSTPKVDLANEDLIRSHIHAVWLAETRLDLGKSLKDILDVSGHSPSLELLDRVKDAISADLPKEKAEQKIASILEALKDDLRLSEWYSENWIREVLNQVGQNFERACDRWRNLYQGAVTQRDRQTEIINDASRSRTDRENARRLRAEAESQIELLLQASSTLQADFYSYRYFASEGFLPGYNFPRLPLSAFIPARSRRSARDRDEFVSRPRFLAISEFGPGSFLYHEGSRYVINRVIVAVEESDELASGRIKQCLKCGYIHPVDNGDGIDLCEICNTPLDTPLSNLFRLRNVSTKRRDRINSDEEERTRYGYNLRTGFRFSERGKTASHHIAEVTSATGELMARLKYGHGATIWRINLGWKNRPRTAPHGFMLDTERGVWVREKTENQAEDNLSGFSTGRIQRVVPYVEDRKNCLVIEPATALDQTIMASLQAVFKESIQRLYQLEDYELAVEPLPTPDERNVILLYEAAEGGAGVLRRLIDENQALNEVARCALDLCHFNPDDGTDLGKAPGAKEECAAACYQCLMNYSNQRDHALLDRHLIRDFLLHLSHAQVKTAPGEVPRAEHLRRLKNNTDSQLERDWLDYMDARNLRLPSRAQVFIEECRTRTDFFYDAYHTAIYIDGPHHQYPDRATRDHVQSECLEDLGYSIIRFEDKSRWDRIIDEYPHVFGSTE
;
A
#
# COMPACT_ATOMS: atom_id res chain seq x y z
N MET A 1 38.97 9.31 23.05
CA MET A 1 39.45 10.11 21.90
C MET A 1 39.22 9.28 20.65
N PRO A 2 38.75 9.86 19.53
CA PRO A 2 38.70 9.15 18.26
C PRO A 2 40.13 8.73 17.85
N ASN A 3 40.27 7.55 17.28
CA ASN A 3 41.55 7.09 16.75
C ASN A 3 41.90 7.88 15.48
N ILE A 4 43.19 8.15 15.27
CA ILE A 4 43.67 8.85 14.09
C ILE A 4 43.40 7.95 12.86
N PRO A 5 42.85 8.48 11.75
CA PRO A 5 42.62 7.72 10.53
C PRO A 5 43.93 7.10 10.01
N LYS A 6 43.89 5.83 9.62
CA LYS A 6 45.07 5.11 9.09
C LYS A 6 45.68 5.74 7.83
N GLU A 7 44.93 6.62 7.14
CA GLU A 7 45.36 7.28 5.90
C GLU A 7 45.86 8.73 6.07
N GLY A 8 46.08 9.21 7.31
CA GLY A 8 46.88 10.43 7.52
C GLY A 8 46.26 11.74 7.01
N SER A 9 44.94 11.83 6.85
CA SER A 9 44.28 13.11 6.58
C SER A 9 44.36 14.04 7.79
N ARG A 10 44.79 15.28 7.56
CA ARG A 10 44.93 16.30 8.61
C ARG A 10 43.53 16.65 9.13
N THR A 11 43.24 16.31 10.38
CA THR A 11 41.94 16.61 11.03
C THR A 11 41.69 18.12 10.99
N ASN A 12 40.53 18.54 10.48
CA ASN A 12 40.21 19.95 10.31
C ASN A 12 40.16 20.66 11.70
N PRO A 13 41.02 21.65 11.97
CA PRO A 13 41.10 22.34 13.26
C PRO A 13 39.78 22.96 13.69
N PHE A 14 38.98 23.45 12.74
CA PHE A 14 37.67 24.02 13.02
C PHE A 14 36.75 23.02 13.74
N PHE A 15 36.66 21.78 13.25
CA PHE A 15 35.84 20.76 13.89
C PHE A 15 36.44 20.28 15.21
N VAL A 16 37.77 20.22 15.32
CA VAL A 16 38.44 19.87 16.58
C VAL A 16 38.10 20.91 17.67
N ASP A 17 38.20 22.20 17.34
CA ASP A 17 37.91 23.28 18.27
C ASP A 17 36.41 23.39 18.56
N LEU A 18 35.56 23.24 17.54
CA LEU A 18 34.11 23.17 17.69
C LEU A 18 33.72 22.02 18.62
N TYR A 19 34.22 20.80 18.42
CA TYR A 19 33.88 19.67 19.29
C TYR A 19 34.44 19.83 20.70
N ARG A 20 35.61 20.46 20.87
CA ARG A 20 36.17 20.75 22.21
C ARG A 20 35.35 21.78 22.96
N GLN A 21 34.97 22.87 22.30
CA GLN A 21 34.18 23.95 22.90
C GLN A 21 32.71 23.55 23.07
N ALA A 22 32.12 22.91 22.06
CA ALA A 22 30.75 22.41 22.10
C ALA A 22 30.58 21.27 23.11
N ALA A 23 31.62 20.47 23.40
CA ALA A 23 31.55 19.47 24.47
C ALA A 23 31.31 20.11 25.85
N GLU A 24 31.77 21.33 26.09
CA GLU A 24 31.46 22.07 27.31
C GLU A 24 30.00 22.53 27.33
N LEU A 25 29.49 23.02 26.20
CA LEU A 25 28.09 23.45 26.04
C LEU A 25 27.09 22.28 26.05
N ALA A 26 27.50 21.10 25.59
CA ALA A 26 26.67 19.90 25.51
C ALA A 26 26.68 19.06 26.80
N LYS A 27 27.46 19.47 27.81
CA LYS A 27 27.60 18.72 29.06
C LYS A 27 26.28 18.70 29.82
N GLY A 28 25.67 17.52 29.92
CA GLY A 28 24.37 17.32 30.57
C GLY A 28 23.18 17.24 29.60
N LEU A 29 23.40 17.44 28.30
CA LEU A 29 22.37 17.17 27.29
C LEU A 29 22.28 15.66 27.06
N GLU A 30 21.19 15.06 27.54
CA GLU A 30 20.76 13.73 27.12
C GLU A 30 19.69 13.88 26.04
N ALA A 31 19.78 13.05 25.00
CA ALA A 31 18.73 12.95 24.00
C ALA A 31 18.23 11.52 23.86
N ARG A 32 16.92 11.37 23.65
CA ARG A 32 16.28 10.07 23.40
C ARG A 32 15.31 10.17 22.23
N GLU A 33 15.03 9.03 21.60
CA GLU A 33 14.03 8.95 20.56
C GLU A 33 12.62 8.74 21.13
N HIS A 34 11.62 9.27 20.44
CA HIS A 34 10.21 9.02 20.68
C HIS A 34 9.57 8.62 19.35
N THR A 35 9.52 7.33 19.09
CA THR A 35 8.99 6.75 17.85
C THR A 35 8.06 5.59 18.19
N ALA A 36 7.26 5.16 17.21
CA ALA A 36 6.37 4.01 17.38
C ALA A 36 7.13 2.69 17.64
N GLN A 37 8.46 2.67 17.46
CA GLN A 37 9.32 1.50 17.70
C GLN A 37 9.77 1.38 19.15
N VAL A 38 9.63 2.46 19.93
CA VAL A 38 9.96 2.47 21.35
C VAL A 38 8.79 1.87 22.12
N SER A 39 9.07 0.95 23.04
CA SER A 39 8.03 0.35 23.88
C SER A 39 7.27 1.42 24.67
N TYR A 40 6.01 1.12 25.02
CA TYR A 40 5.12 2.07 25.69
C TYR A 40 5.71 2.59 27.01
N ASP A 41 6.18 1.69 27.87
CA ASP A 41 6.75 2.05 29.18
C ASP A 41 7.94 3.02 29.05
N PHE A 42 8.77 2.84 28.00
CA PHE A 42 9.86 3.77 27.72
C PHE A 42 9.38 5.09 27.14
N ARG A 43 8.32 5.09 26.32
CA ARG A 43 7.71 6.34 25.83
C ARG A 43 7.12 7.15 26.97
N GLU A 44 6.37 6.52 27.88
CA GLU A 44 5.81 7.18 29.05
C GLU A 44 6.88 7.75 30.00
N ASP A 45 7.94 6.98 30.30
CA ASP A 45 9.10 7.47 31.07
C ASP A 45 9.77 8.66 30.38
N ARG A 46 9.97 8.60 29.05
CA ARG A 46 10.59 9.67 28.26
C ARG A 46 9.70 10.91 28.23
N GLU A 47 8.40 10.76 28.04
CA GLU A 47 7.42 11.86 28.09
C GLU A 47 7.44 12.54 29.45
N GLN A 48 7.42 11.76 30.54
CA GLN A 48 7.48 12.32 31.89
C GLN A 48 8.80 13.02 32.16
N ARG A 49 9.94 12.41 31.82
CA ARG A 49 11.27 13.04 31.98
C ARG A 49 11.43 14.29 31.13
N PHE A 50 10.83 14.31 29.94
CA PHE A 50 10.81 15.48 29.07
C PHE A 50 9.96 16.59 29.66
N ARG A 51 8.76 16.26 30.18
CA ARG A 51 7.88 17.20 30.89
C ARG A 51 8.54 17.79 32.15
N GLU A 52 9.33 17.01 32.86
CA GLU A 52 10.08 17.45 34.05
C GLU A 52 11.39 18.20 33.73
N GLY A 53 11.76 18.34 32.44
CA GLY A 53 13.03 18.94 32.01
C GLY A 53 14.28 18.12 32.33
N ARG A 54 14.13 16.88 32.85
CA ARG A 54 15.23 15.94 33.10
C ARG A 54 15.79 15.32 31.82
N LEU A 55 14.96 15.28 30.77
CA LEU A 55 15.37 14.94 29.41
C LEU A 55 15.24 16.22 28.56
N PRO A 56 16.35 16.92 28.26
CA PRO A 56 16.27 18.23 27.60
C PRO A 56 15.98 18.15 26.10
N VAL A 57 16.28 17.02 25.45
CA VAL A 57 16.11 16.85 24.00
C VAL A 57 15.37 15.54 23.70
N LEU A 58 14.30 15.63 22.93
CA LEU A 58 13.53 14.48 22.47
C LEU A 58 13.43 14.49 20.94
N TYR A 59 13.85 13.41 20.31
CA TYR A 59 13.75 13.22 18.85
C TYR A 59 12.47 12.47 18.51
N CYS A 60 11.47 13.18 18.00
CA CYS A 60 10.14 12.63 17.80
C CYS A 60 9.86 12.30 16.34
N SER A 61 9.18 11.19 16.10
CA SER A 61 8.44 10.95 14.85
C SER A 61 7.05 11.64 14.93
N PRO A 62 6.10 11.38 14.00
CA PRO A 62 4.72 11.87 14.12
C PRO A 62 3.98 11.47 15.41
N THR A 63 4.57 10.62 16.26
CA THR A 63 4.02 10.21 17.55
C THR A 63 3.73 11.36 18.51
N MET A 64 4.38 12.51 18.34
CA MET A 64 4.15 13.72 19.16
C MET A 64 3.32 14.79 18.43
N GLU A 65 2.84 14.51 17.21
CA GLU A 65 1.89 15.39 16.50
C GLU A 65 0.50 15.36 17.11
N LEU A 66 0.13 14.27 17.78
CA LEU A 66 -1.18 14.03 18.36
C LEU A 66 -1.07 13.74 19.87
N GLY A 67 -2.02 14.26 20.66
CA GLY A 67 -2.36 13.72 21.98
C GLY A 67 -1.44 13.98 23.19
N VAL A 68 -0.18 14.40 23.02
CA VAL A 68 0.72 14.60 24.19
C VAL A 68 0.70 16.06 24.67
N ASP A 69 0.30 16.26 25.93
CA ASP A 69 0.36 17.57 26.60
C ASP A 69 1.76 17.80 27.18
N ILE A 70 2.45 18.79 26.60
CA ILE A 70 3.74 19.30 27.06
C ILE A 70 3.49 20.74 27.48
N ALA A 71 3.54 21.00 28.78
CA ALA A 71 3.14 22.28 29.35
C ALA A 71 4.01 23.45 28.88
N GLU A 72 5.32 23.24 28.67
CA GLU A 72 6.30 24.31 28.48
C GLU A 72 7.38 23.95 27.45
N LEU A 73 6.99 23.77 26.18
CA LEU A 73 7.99 23.61 25.11
C LEU A 73 8.42 24.97 24.57
N ASN A 74 9.71 25.31 24.70
CA ASN A 74 10.27 26.58 24.23
C ASN A 74 10.71 26.54 22.76
N CYS A 75 11.10 25.37 22.27
CA CYS A 75 11.69 25.22 20.93
C CYS A 75 11.19 23.95 20.25
N VAL A 76 10.77 24.08 18.99
CA VAL A 76 10.52 22.96 18.08
C VAL A 76 11.49 23.08 16.92
N ASN A 77 12.29 22.03 16.70
CA ASN A 77 13.16 21.91 15.54
C ASN A 77 12.63 20.83 14.61
N MET A 78 12.13 21.24 13.45
CA MET A 78 11.69 20.36 12.37
C MET A 78 12.85 20.16 11.40
N ARG A 79 13.35 18.91 11.34
CA ARG A 79 14.47 18.54 10.48
C ARG A 79 14.19 18.73 8.98
N ASN A 80 12.95 18.53 8.56
CA ASN A 80 12.48 18.74 7.19
C ASN A 80 11.19 19.56 7.26
N VAL A 81 10.75 20.14 6.13
CA VAL A 81 9.44 20.77 6.07
C VAL A 81 8.36 19.70 6.29
N PRO A 82 7.38 19.93 7.19
CA PRO A 82 6.27 19.00 7.36
C PRO A 82 5.50 18.77 6.06
N PRO A 83 4.99 17.55 5.80
CA PRO A 83 4.36 17.21 4.51
C PRO A 83 3.23 18.16 4.11
N THR A 84 2.37 18.54 5.05
CA THR A 84 1.26 19.45 4.81
C THR A 84 1.24 20.62 5.80
N PRO A 85 0.54 21.72 5.47
CA PRO A 85 0.27 22.81 6.40
C PRO A 85 -0.38 22.33 7.72
N ALA A 86 -1.18 21.26 7.65
CA ALA A 86 -1.81 20.66 8.82
C ALA A 86 -0.76 20.07 9.79
N ASN A 87 0.20 19.29 9.28
CA ASN A 87 1.29 18.75 10.10
C ASN A 87 2.15 19.89 10.68
N TYR A 88 2.40 20.95 9.91
CA TYR A 88 3.16 22.11 10.40
C TYR A 88 2.45 22.79 11.56
N ALA A 89 1.15 23.07 11.44
CA ALA A 89 0.36 23.67 12.50
C ALA A 89 0.33 22.79 13.77
N GLN A 90 0.16 21.48 13.61
CA GLN A 90 0.16 20.53 14.73
C GLN A 90 1.52 20.45 15.44
N ARG A 91 2.63 20.41 14.69
CA ARG A 91 4.00 20.34 15.24
C ARG A 91 4.43 21.65 15.88
N SER A 92 4.22 22.77 15.20
CA SER A 92 4.62 24.10 15.69
C SER A 92 3.78 24.53 16.90
N GLY A 93 2.48 24.24 16.90
CA GLY A 93 1.57 24.50 18.03
C GLY A 93 1.86 23.70 19.31
N ARG A 94 2.88 22.83 19.30
CA ARG A 94 3.40 22.18 20.52
C ARG A 94 4.21 23.12 21.39
N ALA A 95 4.80 24.16 20.81
CA ALA A 95 5.52 25.18 21.56
C ALA A 95 4.72 26.48 21.65
N GLY A 96 4.99 27.27 22.69
CA GLY A 96 4.41 28.60 22.86
C GLY A 96 3.00 28.60 23.49
N ARG A 97 2.70 27.63 24.35
CA ARG A 97 1.45 27.60 25.14
C ARG A 97 1.45 28.71 26.20
N SER A 98 0.24 29.12 26.63
CA SER A 98 0.03 30.11 27.70
C SER A 98 0.67 31.49 27.46
N GLY A 99 0.87 31.87 26.19
CA GLY A 99 1.40 33.18 25.81
C GLY A 99 2.93 33.32 25.93
N GLN A 100 3.64 32.22 26.22
CA GLN A 100 5.11 32.22 26.20
C GLN A 100 5.64 32.28 24.76
N PRO A 101 6.70 33.06 24.47
CA PRO A 101 7.34 33.04 23.16
C PRO A 101 7.98 31.67 22.91
N ALA A 102 7.84 31.17 21.70
CA ALA A 102 8.46 29.93 21.25
C ALA A 102 9.25 30.13 19.96
N LEU A 103 10.33 29.38 19.83
CA LEU A 103 11.13 29.33 18.62
C LEU A 103 10.77 28.09 17.80
N ILE A 104 10.24 28.32 16.60
CA ILE A 104 9.98 27.26 15.63
C ILE A 104 11.05 27.36 14.55
N MET A 105 11.87 26.33 14.42
CA MET A 105 12.87 26.22 13.36
C MET A 105 12.47 25.09 12.42
N THR A 106 12.36 25.39 11.14
CA THR A 106 12.20 24.38 10.09
C THR A 106 13.43 24.41 9.21
N TYR A 107 14.12 23.28 9.11
CA TYR A 107 15.22 23.11 8.18
C TYR A 107 14.67 22.60 6.84
N CYS A 108 15.03 23.30 5.76
CA CYS A 108 14.64 22.93 4.40
C CYS A 108 15.86 22.32 3.69
N ALA A 109 15.81 21.04 3.34
CA ALA A 109 16.93 20.39 2.66
C ALA A 109 17.02 20.85 1.19
N GLN A 110 18.23 21.19 0.74
CA GLN A 110 18.49 21.66 -0.63
C GLN A 110 18.10 20.66 -1.72
N GLY A 111 18.11 19.35 -1.42
CA GLY A 111 17.81 18.27 -2.36
C GLY A 111 16.39 17.69 -2.28
N ASN A 112 15.48 18.32 -1.55
CA ASN A 112 14.08 17.89 -1.43
C ASN A 112 13.17 18.92 -2.11
N SER A 113 12.42 18.51 -3.12
CA SER A 113 11.56 19.39 -3.92
C SER A 113 10.49 20.06 -3.09
N HIS A 114 9.85 19.27 -2.23
CA HIS A 114 8.86 19.74 -1.26
C HIS A 114 9.46 20.82 -0.33
N ASP A 115 10.62 20.55 0.27
CA ASP A 115 11.26 21.51 1.19
C ASP A 115 11.62 22.82 0.48
N GLN A 116 12.13 22.76 -0.77
CA GLN A 116 12.50 23.94 -1.55
C GLN A 116 11.29 24.74 -2.03
N HIS A 117 10.20 24.06 -2.38
CA HIS A 117 8.93 24.71 -2.72
C HIS A 117 8.41 25.56 -1.56
N PHE A 118 8.37 25.01 -0.35
CA PHE A 118 7.93 25.74 0.83
C PHE A 118 8.97 26.71 1.39
N PHE A 119 10.27 26.49 1.13
CA PHE A 119 11.30 27.48 1.44
C PHE A 119 11.14 28.76 0.62
N SER A 120 10.80 28.63 -0.67
CA SER A 120 10.53 29.77 -1.56
C SER A 120 9.15 30.41 -1.32
N ARG A 121 8.19 29.64 -0.78
CA ARG A 121 6.81 30.09 -0.50
C ARG A 121 6.38 29.76 0.92
N PRO A 122 7.02 30.34 1.96
CA PRO A 122 6.77 29.97 3.35
C PRO A 122 5.31 30.22 3.77
N GLU A 123 4.65 31.22 3.17
CA GLU A 123 3.24 31.54 3.42
C GLU A 123 2.30 30.36 3.15
N GLN A 124 2.60 29.52 2.14
CA GLN A 124 1.79 28.35 1.82
C GLN A 124 1.87 27.24 2.88
N MET A 125 2.93 27.22 3.71
CA MET A 125 3.08 26.26 4.81
C MET A 125 2.60 26.86 6.14
N VAL A 126 2.98 28.11 6.42
CA VAL A 126 2.70 28.77 7.71
C VAL A 126 1.26 29.28 7.78
N ALA A 127 0.73 29.82 6.68
CA ALA A 127 -0.65 30.32 6.57
C ALA A 127 -1.49 29.49 5.58
N GLY A 128 -1.00 28.32 5.19
CA GLY A 128 -1.67 27.43 4.26
C GLY A 128 -3.03 26.96 4.77
N ALA A 129 -4.00 26.86 3.86
CA ALA A 129 -5.30 26.28 4.17
C ALA A 129 -5.14 24.78 4.45
N VAL A 130 -5.58 24.36 5.64
CA VAL A 130 -5.72 22.94 6.00
C VAL A 130 -6.94 22.41 5.27
N SER A 131 -6.74 21.51 4.30
CA SER A 131 -7.85 20.82 3.66
C SER A 131 -8.50 19.83 4.64
N THR A 132 -9.81 19.64 4.50
CA THR A 132 -10.50 18.58 5.25
C THR A 132 -9.99 17.23 4.77
N PRO A 133 -9.51 16.35 5.67
CA PRO A 133 -9.08 15.01 5.27
C PRO A 133 -10.27 14.27 4.68
N LYS A 134 -10.04 13.59 3.55
CA LYS A 134 -11.04 12.76 2.88
C LYS A 134 -10.74 11.29 3.18
N VAL A 135 -11.78 10.50 3.40
CA VAL A 135 -11.68 9.07 3.69
C VAL A 135 -12.57 8.34 2.70
N ASP A 136 -12.05 7.28 2.06
CA ASP A 136 -12.87 6.38 1.26
C ASP A 136 -13.70 5.48 2.20
N LEU A 137 -14.95 5.88 2.45
CA LEU A 137 -15.88 5.14 3.28
C LEU A 137 -16.41 3.87 2.61
N ALA A 138 -16.22 3.73 1.29
CA ALA A 138 -16.64 2.56 0.53
C ALA A 138 -15.45 1.62 0.21
N ASN A 139 -14.40 1.67 1.01
CA ASN A 139 -13.33 0.68 0.95
C ASN A 139 -13.85 -0.69 1.44
N GLU A 140 -13.89 -1.68 0.54
CA GLU A 140 -14.40 -3.05 0.81
C GLU A 140 -13.75 -3.66 2.05
N ASP A 141 -12.44 -3.55 2.11
CA ASP A 141 -11.59 -4.14 3.11
C ASP A 141 -11.88 -3.51 4.48
N LEU A 142 -12.05 -2.19 4.54
CA LEU A 142 -12.40 -1.44 5.76
C LEU A 142 -13.73 -1.91 6.32
N ILE A 143 -14.75 -1.98 5.47
CA ILE A 143 -16.10 -2.38 5.86
C ILE A 143 -16.10 -3.84 6.32
N ARG A 144 -15.44 -4.73 5.60
CA ARG A 144 -15.30 -6.15 5.96
C ARG A 144 -14.74 -6.33 7.38
N SER A 145 -13.70 -5.58 7.74
CA SER A 145 -13.13 -5.64 9.10
C SER A 145 -14.12 -5.17 10.19
N HIS A 146 -14.95 -4.15 9.88
CA HIS A 146 -15.99 -3.68 10.79
C HIS A 146 -17.16 -4.68 10.91
N ILE A 147 -17.51 -5.37 9.82
CA ILE A 147 -18.47 -6.49 9.85
C ILE A 147 -17.99 -7.58 10.81
N HIS A 148 -16.72 -7.99 10.70
CA HIS A 148 -16.14 -8.96 11.62
C HIS A 148 -16.16 -8.47 13.08
N ALA A 149 -15.93 -7.18 13.33
CA ALA A 149 -15.98 -6.60 14.66
C ALA A 149 -17.40 -6.61 15.26
N VAL A 150 -18.42 -6.27 14.46
CA VAL A 150 -19.83 -6.35 14.89
C VAL A 150 -20.22 -7.81 15.16
N TRP A 151 -19.84 -8.73 14.28
CA TRP A 151 -20.04 -10.17 14.50
C TRP A 151 -19.38 -10.66 15.79
N LEU A 152 -18.12 -10.27 16.06
CA LEU A 152 -17.42 -10.64 17.29
C LEU A 152 -18.12 -10.10 18.54
N ALA A 153 -18.70 -8.89 18.47
CA ALA A 153 -19.50 -8.35 19.57
C ALA A 153 -20.79 -9.16 19.80
N GLU A 154 -21.44 -9.66 18.73
CA GLU A 154 -22.64 -10.51 18.84
C GLU A 154 -22.33 -11.91 19.37
N THR A 155 -21.17 -12.50 19.04
CA THR A 155 -20.76 -13.81 19.58
C THR A 155 -20.40 -13.72 21.06
N ARG A 156 -20.06 -12.52 21.57
CA ARG A 156 -19.53 -12.29 22.93
C ARG A 156 -18.30 -13.14 23.25
N LEU A 157 -17.58 -13.55 22.22
CA LEU A 157 -16.37 -14.34 22.35
C LEU A 157 -15.24 -13.46 22.89
N ASP A 158 -14.72 -13.81 24.07
CA ASP A 158 -13.51 -13.18 24.58
C ASP A 158 -12.25 -13.82 23.97
N LEU A 159 -11.50 -13.00 23.24
CA LEU A 159 -10.23 -13.35 22.60
C LEU A 159 -9.05 -13.43 23.60
N GLY A 160 -9.25 -13.05 24.86
CA GLY A 160 -8.22 -13.13 25.89
C GLY A 160 -7.05 -12.14 25.67
N LYS A 161 -5.89 -12.48 26.20
CA LYS A 161 -4.67 -11.63 26.16
C LYS A 161 -3.63 -12.14 25.17
N SER A 162 -3.67 -13.40 24.81
CA SER A 162 -2.78 -14.01 23.82
C SER A 162 -3.52 -15.10 23.05
N LEU A 163 -3.00 -15.45 21.87
CA LEU A 163 -3.57 -16.50 21.04
C LEU A 163 -3.55 -17.89 21.69
N LYS A 164 -2.74 -18.11 22.72
CA LYS A 164 -2.85 -19.32 23.57
C LYS A 164 -4.20 -19.48 24.27
N ASP A 165 -4.94 -18.37 24.44
CA ASP A 165 -6.26 -18.40 25.05
C ASP A 165 -7.31 -18.88 24.03
N ILE A 166 -6.99 -18.89 22.73
CA ILE A 166 -7.89 -19.23 21.62
C ILE A 166 -7.49 -20.57 20.98
N LEU A 167 -6.20 -20.88 20.95
CA LEU A 167 -5.62 -22.06 20.32
C LEU A 167 -5.19 -23.09 21.36
N ASP A 168 -5.33 -24.37 21.03
CA ASP A 168 -4.80 -25.46 21.84
C ASP A 168 -3.27 -25.55 21.68
N VAL A 169 -2.56 -25.00 22.67
CA VAL A 169 -1.10 -25.06 22.79
C VAL A 169 -0.64 -26.13 23.79
N SER A 170 -1.53 -27.04 24.20
CA SER A 170 -1.23 -28.05 25.22
C SER A 170 -0.40 -29.22 24.66
N GLY A 171 0.45 -29.80 25.52
CA GLY A 171 1.28 -30.94 25.18
C GLY A 171 2.63 -30.60 24.54
N HIS A 172 3.38 -31.65 24.16
CA HIS A 172 4.71 -31.52 23.54
C HIS A 172 4.63 -31.19 22.04
N SER A 173 3.58 -31.70 21.38
CA SER A 173 3.24 -31.42 19.97
C SER A 173 1.79 -30.92 19.93
N PRO A 174 1.55 -29.64 20.18
CA PRO A 174 0.20 -29.09 20.25
C PRO A 174 -0.49 -29.15 18.88
N SER A 175 -1.81 -29.36 18.88
CA SER A 175 -2.62 -29.36 17.66
C SER A 175 -2.69 -27.98 17.01
N LEU A 176 -2.64 -26.91 17.82
CA LEU A 176 -2.84 -25.52 17.39
C LEU A 176 -4.20 -25.27 16.72
N GLU A 177 -5.16 -26.18 16.92
CA GLU A 177 -6.54 -25.96 16.54
C GLU A 177 -7.20 -24.96 17.48
N LEU A 178 -8.29 -24.34 17.02
CA LEU A 178 -9.14 -23.56 17.92
C LEU A 178 -9.67 -24.44 19.05
N LEU A 179 -9.72 -23.88 20.26
CA LEU A 179 -10.39 -24.52 21.40
C LEU A 179 -11.87 -24.72 21.09
N ASP A 180 -12.48 -25.78 21.63
CA ASP A 180 -13.89 -26.11 21.38
C ASP A 180 -14.84 -24.94 21.70
N ARG A 181 -14.59 -24.24 22.81
CA ARG A 181 -15.35 -23.03 23.21
C ARG A 181 -15.36 -21.94 22.12
N VAL A 182 -14.28 -21.86 21.35
CA VAL A 182 -14.12 -20.88 20.25
C VAL A 182 -14.80 -21.42 19.02
N LYS A 183 -14.57 -22.69 18.65
CA LYS A 183 -15.23 -23.36 17.52
C LYS A 183 -16.75 -23.26 17.60
N ASP A 184 -17.31 -23.50 18.77
CA ASP A 184 -18.75 -23.39 19.04
C ASP A 184 -19.26 -21.95 18.85
N ALA A 185 -18.53 -20.97 19.40
CA ALA A 185 -18.90 -19.56 19.30
C ALA A 185 -18.86 -19.04 17.85
N ILE A 186 -17.86 -19.45 17.06
CA ILE A 186 -17.72 -18.98 15.67
C ILE A 186 -18.69 -19.67 14.71
N SER A 187 -19.12 -20.89 15.03
CA SER A 187 -20.02 -21.67 14.19
C SER A 187 -21.50 -21.34 14.44
N ALA A 188 -21.81 -20.65 15.54
CA ALA A 188 -23.18 -20.28 15.90
C ALA A 188 -23.81 -19.33 14.86
N ASP A 189 -25.06 -19.63 14.46
CA ASP A 189 -25.77 -18.86 13.43
C ASP A 189 -26.50 -17.63 14.01
N LEU A 190 -27.02 -17.71 15.24
CA LEU A 190 -27.73 -16.60 15.87
C LEU A 190 -26.90 -15.29 15.94
N PRO A 191 -25.59 -15.31 16.28
CA PRO A 191 -24.75 -14.12 16.18
C PRO A 191 -24.61 -13.57 14.76
N LYS A 192 -24.58 -14.42 13.72
CA LYS A 192 -24.50 -13.99 12.32
C LYS A 192 -25.77 -13.25 11.91
N GLU A 193 -26.94 -13.81 12.23
CA GLU A 193 -28.24 -13.18 11.93
C GLU A 193 -28.39 -11.81 12.61
N LYS A 194 -27.99 -11.71 13.89
CA LYS A 194 -28.01 -10.44 14.63
C LYS A 194 -27.02 -9.43 14.08
N ALA A 195 -25.83 -9.89 13.69
CA ALA A 195 -24.82 -9.04 13.08
C ALA A 195 -25.32 -8.51 11.73
N GLU A 196 -25.92 -9.35 10.89
CA GLU A 196 -26.49 -8.97 9.59
C GLU A 196 -27.49 -7.82 9.74
N GLN A 197 -28.43 -7.92 10.69
CA GLN A 197 -29.42 -6.86 10.96
C GLN A 197 -28.76 -5.54 11.40
N LYS A 198 -27.78 -5.60 12.31
CA LYS A 198 -27.07 -4.41 12.80
C LYS A 198 -26.22 -3.78 11.71
N ILE A 199 -25.51 -4.58 10.93
CA ILE A 199 -24.66 -4.11 9.83
C ILE A 199 -25.51 -3.46 8.75
N ALA A 200 -26.62 -4.07 8.34
CA ALA A 200 -27.53 -3.47 7.37
C ALA A 200 -28.01 -2.08 7.82
N SER A 201 -28.36 -1.92 9.11
CA SER A 201 -28.73 -0.61 9.66
C SER A 201 -27.58 0.40 9.67
N ILE A 202 -26.32 -0.04 9.86
CA ILE A 202 -25.15 0.84 9.83
C ILE A 202 -24.84 1.28 8.39
N LEU A 203 -24.88 0.33 7.44
CA LEU A 203 -24.54 0.57 6.05
C LEU A 203 -25.60 1.36 5.29
N GLU A 204 -26.84 1.43 5.78
CA GLU A 204 -27.87 2.31 5.20
C GLU A 204 -27.43 3.79 5.21
N ALA A 205 -26.63 4.21 6.20
CA ALA A 205 -26.07 5.57 6.23
C ALA A 205 -24.99 5.81 5.17
N LEU A 206 -24.43 4.75 4.58
CA LEU A 206 -23.37 4.78 3.55
C LEU A 206 -23.90 4.31 2.18
N LYS A 207 -25.23 4.19 2.03
CA LYS A 207 -25.86 3.56 0.87
C LYS A 207 -25.44 4.18 -0.46
N ASP A 208 -25.30 5.51 -0.51
CA ASP A 208 -24.93 6.22 -1.73
C ASP A 208 -23.47 5.96 -2.13
N ASP A 209 -22.54 5.96 -1.17
CA ASP A 209 -21.13 5.64 -1.41
C ASP A 209 -20.95 4.16 -1.83
N LEU A 210 -21.73 3.26 -1.21
CA LEU A 210 -21.71 1.83 -1.52
C LEU A 210 -22.31 1.50 -2.89
N ARG A 211 -23.39 2.18 -3.29
CA ARG A 211 -24.02 2.03 -4.62
C ARG A 211 -23.08 2.40 -5.76
N LEU A 212 -22.23 3.40 -5.54
CA LEU A 212 -21.21 3.78 -6.51
C LEU A 212 -20.10 2.73 -6.60
N SER A 213 -19.96 1.84 -5.61
CA SER A 213 -18.83 0.93 -5.51
C SER A 213 -19.17 -0.42 -6.12
N GLU A 214 -18.38 -0.86 -7.09
CA GLU A 214 -18.71 -2.06 -7.85
C GLU A 214 -18.79 -3.32 -6.96
N TRP A 215 -18.02 -3.40 -5.88
CA TRP A 215 -17.83 -4.62 -5.09
C TRP A 215 -19.02 -4.94 -4.19
N TYR A 216 -19.87 -3.95 -3.91
CA TYR A 216 -20.99 -4.10 -3.00
C TYR A 216 -22.18 -4.73 -3.73
N SER A 217 -22.78 -5.75 -3.11
CA SER A 217 -24.04 -6.34 -3.53
C SER A 217 -24.94 -6.49 -2.30
N GLU A 218 -26.25 -6.60 -2.50
CA GLU A 218 -27.18 -6.78 -1.37
C GLU A 218 -26.89 -8.06 -0.57
N ASN A 219 -26.36 -9.09 -1.22
CA ASN A 219 -25.96 -10.35 -0.58
C ASN A 219 -24.57 -10.32 0.06
N TRP A 220 -23.77 -9.29 -0.19
CA TRP A 220 -22.37 -9.25 0.21
C TRP A 220 -22.20 -9.38 1.73
N ILE A 221 -23.03 -8.70 2.54
CA ILE A 221 -22.98 -8.80 4.00
C ILE A 221 -23.10 -10.27 4.45
N ARG A 222 -24.06 -10.99 3.86
CA ARG A 222 -24.32 -12.41 4.17
C ARG A 222 -23.17 -13.29 3.69
N GLU A 223 -22.60 -13.02 2.52
CA GLU A 223 -21.41 -13.73 2.03
C GLU A 223 -20.21 -13.57 2.98
N VAL A 224 -19.95 -12.34 3.46
CA VAL A 224 -18.87 -12.07 4.43
C VAL A 224 -19.12 -12.83 5.74
N LEU A 225 -20.35 -12.76 6.27
CA LEU A 225 -20.71 -13.45 7.52
C LEU A 225 -20.67 -14.97 7.40
N ASN A 226 -20.99 -15.53 6.24
CA ASN A 226 -20.87 -16.97 6.00
C ASN A 226 -19.40 -17.44 6.00
N GLN A 227 -18.48 -16.59 5.55
CA GLN A 227 -17.05 -16.88 5.51
C GLN A 227 -16.31 -16.49 6.80
N VAL A 228 -16.97 -15.82 7.75
CA VAL A 228 -16.31 -15.22 8.92
C VAL A 228 -15.51 -16.23 9.75
N GLY A 229 -16.03 -17.44 9.96
CA GLY A 229 -15.35 -18.49 10.71
C GLY A 229 -14.06 -18.97 10.03
N GLN A 230 -14.08 -19.13 8.70
CA GLN A 230 -12.89 -19.49 7.92
C GLN A 230 -11.88 -18.34 7.89
N ASN A 231 -12.35 -17.08 7.83
CA ASN A 231 -11.50 -15.89 7.89
C ASN A 231 -10.83 -15.75 9.25
N PHE A 232 -11.57 -16.02 10.34
CA PHE A 232 -11.04 -16.03 11.70
C PHE A 232 -9.93 -17.08 11.84
N GLU A 233 -10.16 -18.28 11.30
CA GLU A 233 -9.18 -19.36 11.36
C GLU A 233 -7.91 -19.02 10.58
N ARG A 234 -8.06 -18.48 9.36
CA ARG A 234 -6.93 -18.02 8.55
C ARG A 234 -6.11 -16.92 9.21
N ALA A 235 -6.76 -16.01 9.96
CA ALA A 235 -6.05 -14.97 10.69
C ALA A 235 -5.12 -15.54 11.78
N CYS A 236 -5.37 -16.75 12.31
CA CYS A 236 -4.49 -17.41 13.27
C CYS A 236 -3.22 -18.00 12.63
N ASP A 237 -3.16 -18.16 11.30
CA ASP A 237 -2.10 -18.91 10.62
C ASP A 237 -0.71 -18.28 10.78
N ARG A 238 -0.60 -16.93 10.81
CA ARG A 238 0.70 -16.29 11.01
C ARG A 238 1.30 -16.67 12.37
N TRP A 239 0.49 -16.62 13.43
CA TRP A 239 0.92 -17.01 14.76
C TRP A 239 1.24 -18.50 14.84
N ARG A 240 0.41 -19.38 14.24
CA ARG A 240 0.69 -20.82 14.15
C ARG A 240 2.06 -21.08 13.52
N ASN A 241 2.33 -20.44 12.38
CA ASN A 241 3.60 -20.56 11.67
C ASN A 241 4.79 -20.07 12.50
N LEU A 242 4.66 -18.94 13.19
CA LEU A 242 5.70 -18.41 14.08
C LEU A 242 5.98 -19.35 15.25
N TYR A 243 4.92 -19.85 15.89
CA TYR A 243 5.02 -20.75 17.04
C TYR A 243 5.61 -22.10 16.64
N GLN A 244 5.11 -22.73 15.57
CA GLN A 244 5.64 -23.97 15.03
C GLN A 244 7.10 -23.82 14.61
N GLY A 245 7.44 -22.73 13.88
CA GLY A 245 8.82 -22.46 13.48
C GLY A 245 9.77 -22.36 14.67
N ALA A 246 9.36 -21.67 15.74
CA ALA A 246 10.16 -21.57 16.97
C ALA A 246 10.27 -22.90 17.72
N VAL A 247 9.19 -23.67 17.85
CA VAL A 247 9.19 -25.01 18.48
C VAL A 247 10.10 -25.97 17.72
N THR A 248 9.95 -26.08 16.40
CA THR A 248 10.79 -26.93 15.55
C THR A 248 12.25 -26.50 15.61
N GLN A 249 12.53 -25.19 15.64
CA GLN A 249 13.89 -24.70 15.84
C GLN A 249 14.45 -25.18 17.19
N ARG A 250 13.71 -25.01 18.30
CA ARG A 250 14.12 -25.45 19.65
C ARG A 250 14.43 -26.95 19.68
N ASP A 251 13.56 -27.76 19.10
CA ASP A 251 13.68 -29.23 19.16
C ASP A 251 14.87 -29.72 18.31
N ARG A 252 15.01 -29.20 17.08
CA ARG A 252 16.16 -29.46 16.21
C ARG A 252 17.48 -29.05 16.86
N GLN A 253 17.53 -27.88 17.49
CA GLN A 253 18.75 -27.45 18.18
C GLN A 253 19.05 -28.33 19.39
N THR A 254 18.02 -28.86 20.06
CA THR A 254 18.19 -29.81 21.17
C THR A 254 18.81 -31.13 20.70
N GLU A 255 18.39 -31.65 19.54
CA GLU A 255 19.01 -32.81 18.91
C GLU A 255 20.50 -32.57 18.61
N ILE A 256 20.86 -31.41 18.02
CA ILE A 256 22.25 -31.05 17.73
C ILE A 256 23.10 -30.91 19.01
N ILE A 257 22.51 -30.38 20.09
CA ILE A 257 23.21 -30.25 21.39
C ILE A 257 23.50 -31.64 21.99
N ASN A 258 22.58 -32.58 21.84
CA ASN A 258 22.66 -33.93 22.40
C ASN A 258 23.54 -34.86 21.55
N ASP A 259 23.76 -34.55 20.27
CA ASP A 259 24.65 -35.29 19.37
C ASP A 259 26.14 -35.11 19.78
N ALA A 260 26.69 -36.15 20.43
CA ALA A 260 28.07 -36.17 20.90
C ALA A 260 29.12 -36.15 19.77
N SER A 261 28.72 -36.45 18.52
CA SER A 261 29.62 -36.42 17.36
C SER A 261 29.90 -35.00 16.85
N ARG A 262 29.10 -34.01 17.27
CA ARG A 262 29.21 -32.62 16.81
C ARG A 262 30.33 -31.85 17.50
N SER A 263 30.91 -30.91 16.74
CA SER A 263 31.97 -30.04 17.25
C SER A 263 31.49 -29.21 18.45
N ARG A 264 32.42 -28.80 19.30
CA ARG A 264 32.10 -27.90 20.43
C ARG A 264 31.46 -26.59 19.96
N THR A 265 31.96 -26.05 18.85
CA THR A 265 31.47 -24.81 18.23
C THR A 265 30.04 -24.96 17.73
N ASP A 266 29.69 -26.08 17.12
CA ASP A 266 28.33 -26.37 16.67
C ASP A 266 27.36 -26.46 17.85
N ARG A 267 27.76 -27.15 18.92
CA ARG A 267 26.94 -27.27 20.14
C ARG A 267 26.76 -25.93 20.85
N GLU A 268 27.79 -25.07 20.88
CA GLU A 268 27.68 -23.71 21.43
C GLU A 268 26.75 -22.82 20.59
N ASN A 269 26.82 -22.92 19.25
CA ASN A 269 25.89 -22.23 18.35
C ASN A 269 24.44 -22.73 18.52
N ALA A 270 24.24 -24.05 18.62
CA ALA A 270 22.93 -24.65 18.82
C ALA A 270 22.31 -24.20 20.15
N ARG A 271 23.08 -24.11 21.24
CA ARG A 271 22.60 -23.54 22.52
C ARG A 271 22.12 -22.10 22.37
N ARG A 272 22.83 -21.27 21.61
CA ARG A 272 22.41 -19.88 21.35
C ARG A 272 21.10 -19.83 20.58
N LEU A 273 20.99 -20.61 19.51
CA LEU A 273 19.79 -20.67 18.65
C LEU A 273 18.58 -21.28 19.36
N ARG A 274 18.80 -22.23 20.27
CA ARG A 274 17.76 -22.76 21.15
C ARG A 274 17.23 -21.69 22.09
N ALA A 275 18.12 -20.94 22.74
CA ALA A 275 17.72 -19.85 23.64
C ALA A 275 16.98 -18.72 22.89
N GLU A 276 17.32 -18.45 21.63
CA GLU A 276 16.55 -17.54 20.77
C GLU A 276 15.14 -18.07 20.50
N ALA A 277 15.00 -19.35 20.15
CA ALA A 277 13.71 -19.98 19.91
C ALA A 277 12.82 -20.01 21.17
N GLU A 278 13.40 -20.34 22.33
CA GLU A 278 12.70 -20.31 23.62
C GLU A 278 12.17 -18.90 23.94
N SER A 279 12.95 -17.85 23.65
CA SER A 279 12.50 -16.47 23.81
C SER A 279 11.39 -16.06 22.84
N GLN A 280 11.45 -16.52 21.58
CA GLN A 280 10.36 -16.30 20.62
C GLN A 280 9.06 -16.96 21.08
N ILE A 281 9.13 -18.21 21.55
CA ILE A 281 7.99 -18.92 22.14
C ILE A 281 7.44 -18.14 23.33
N GLU A 282 8.33 -17.68 24.23
CA GLU A 282 7.93 -16.90 25.39
C GLU A 282 7.22 -15.61 24.97
N LEU A 283 7.73 -14.86 24.00
CA LEU A 283 7.08 -13.64 23.48
C LEU A 283 5.69 -13.91 22.87
N LEU A 284 5.53 -15.02 22.14
CA LEU A 284 4.25 -15.41 21.54
C LEU A 284 3.20 -15.83 22.58
N LEU A 285 3.66 -16.47 23.67
CA LEU A 285 2.82 -16.96 24.78
C LEU A 285 2.63 -15.94 25.91
N GLN A 286 3.50 -14.93 26.01
CA GLN A 286 3.46 -13.95 27.07
C GLN A 286 2.20 -13.11 26.96
N ALA A 287 1.35 -13.25 27.97
CA ALA A 287 0.26 -12.32 28.26
C ALA A 287 0.85 -11.08 28.95
N SER A 288 1.76 -10.37 28.29
CA SER A 288 2.21 -9.08 28.84
C SER A 288 0.98 -8.17 28.95
N SER A 289 0.76 -7.59 30.13
CA SER A 289 -0.44 -6.80 30.45
C SER A 289 -0.56 -5.50 29.67
N THR A 290 0.41 -5.20 28.82
CA THR A 290 0.44 -4.00 28.00
C THR A 290 -0.38 -4.24 26.75
N LEU A 291 -1.53 -3.56 26.63
CA LEU A 291 -2.46 -3.53 25.48
C LEU A 291 -1.78 -3.22 24.11
N GLN A 292 -0.49 -2.93 24.10
CA GLN A 292 0.30 -2.53 22.94
C GLN A 292 1.33 -3.56 22.46
N ALA A 293 1.42 -4.75 23.08
CA ALA A 293 2.23 -5.83 22.52
C ALA A 293 1.63 -6.33 21.20
N ASP A 294 2.44 -6.51 20.16
CA ASP A 294 1.95 -6.90 18.82
C ASP A 294 1.23 -8.26 18.78
N PHE A 295 1.37 -9.09 19.82
CA PHE A 295 0.69 -10.38 19.97
C PHE A 295 -0.48 -10.37 20.98
N TYR A 296 -0.88 -9.19 21.47
CA TYR A 296 -2.14 -9.07 22.20
C TYR A 296 -3.30 -9.40 21.26
N SER A 297 -4.19 -10.34 21.62
CA SER A 297 -5.14 -10.97 20.69
C SER A 297 -5.88 -9.99 19.78
N TYR A 298 -6.52 -8.95 20.32
CA TYR A 298 -7.28 -7.98 19.51
C TYR A 298 -6.38 -7.17 18.56
N ARG A 299 -5.19 -6.77 19.01
CA ARG A 299 -4.21 -6.06 18.19
C ARG A 299 -3.62 -6.98 17.12
N TYR A 300 -3.39 -8.25 17.45
CA TYR A 300 -2.96 -9.26 16.50
C TYR A 300 -4.00 -9.42 15.39
N PHE A 301 -5.28 -9.69 15.70
CA PHE A 301 -6.32 -9.81 14.66
C PHE A 301 -6.51 -8.53 13.86
N ALA A 302 -6.29 -7.36 14.46
CA ALA A 302 -6.26 -6.11 13.72
C ALA A 302 -5.08 -6.00 12.76
N SER A 303 -3.89 -6.44 13.19
CA SER A 303 -2.67 -6.52 12.36
C SER A 303 -2.68 -7.65 11.33
N GLU A 304 -3.69 -8.53 11.38
CA GLU A 304 -3.99 -9.51 10.33
C GLU A 304 -5.11 -9.02 9.38
N GLY A 305 -5.65 -7.82 9.61
CA GLY A 305 -6.76 -7.25 8.84
C GLY A 305 -8.12 -7.89 9.13
N PHE A 306 -8.23 -8.79 10.12
CA PHE A 306 -9.50 -9.40 10.51
C PHE A 306 -10.37 -8.41 11.30
N LEU A 307 -9.78 -7.65 12.22
CA LEU A 307 -10.43 -6.58 12.98
C LEU A 307 -9.95 -5.19 12.52
N PRO A 308 -10.70 -4.11 12.80
CA PRO A 308 -10.21 -2.76 12.58
C PRO A 308 -9.05 -2.44 13.56
N GLY A 309 -7.97 -1.86 13.04
CA GLY A 309 -6.79 -1.48 13.81
C GLY A 309 -6.57 0.02 13.87
N TYR A 310 -5.98 0.51 14.96
CA TYR A 310 -5.73 1.95 15.19
C TYR A 310 -4.79 2.59 14.15
N ASN A 311 -3.87 1.82 13.57
CA ASN A 311 -2.90 2.31 12.58
C ASN A 311 -3.23 1.91 11.13
N PHE A 312 -4.35 1.22 10.90
CA PHE A 312 -4.71 0.59 9.63
C PHE A 312 -3.76 -0.47 8.99
N PRO A 313 -2.60 -0.96 9.54
CA PRO A 313 -1.69 -1.77 8.75
C PRO A 313 -2.04 -3.22 8.81
N ARG A 314 -2.54 -3.71 7.68
CA ARG A 314 -3.23 -4.99 7.63
C ARG A 314 -2.31 -6.17 7.79
N LEU A 315 -1.02 -6.08 7.43
CA LEU A 315 -0.09 -7.22 7.49
C LEU A 315 1.41 -6.83 7.39
N PRO A 316 2.07 -6.34 8.45
CA PRO A 316 3.48 -5.96 8.36
C PRO A 316 4.44 -7.16 8.31
N LEU A 317 5.58 -6.97 7.65
CA LEU A 317 6.74 -7.85 7.77
C LEU A 317 7.41 -7.57 9.12
N SER A 318 7.87 -8.59 9.83
CA SER A 318 8.44 -8.42 11.17
C SER A 318 9.88 -8.93 11.27
N ALA A 319 10.70 -8.21 12.03
CA ALA A 319 12.09 -8.55 12.31
C ALA A 319 12.27 -8.80 13.81
N PHE A 320 12.81 -9.98 14.16
CA PHE A 320 13.18 -10.30 15.55
C PHE A 320 14.50 -9.60 15.92
N ILE A 321 14.46 -8.84 17.01
CA ILE A 321 15.60 -8.10 17.56
C ILE A 321 16.00 -8.71 18.90
N PRO A 322 17.20 -9.31 19.01
CA PRO A 322 17.69 -9.82 20.29
C PRO A 322 18.12 -8.69 21.23
N ALA A 323 17.87 -8.91 22.52
CA ALA A 323 18.22 -8.06 23.64
C ALA A 323 19.73 -7.80 23.69
N ARG A 324 20.09 -6.58 24.12
CA ARG A 324 21.48 -6.13 24.22
C ARG A 324 22.23 -6.79 25.34
N SER A 325 21.54 -7.03 26.46
CA SER A 325 22.09 -7.63 27.67
C SER A 325 21.00 -8.38 28.43
N ARG A 326 21.20 -9.68 28.65
CA ARG A 326 20.30 -10.49 29.49
C ARG A 326 20.31 -10.13 30.98
N ARG A 327 21.18 -9.19 31.40
CA ARG A 327 21.31 -8.80 32.82
C ARG A 327 20.42 -7.61 33.21
N SER A 328 19.87 -6.88 32.24
CA SER A 328 19.02 -5.72 32.50
C SER A 328 17.57 -6.08 32.23
N ALA A 329 16.68 -5.93 33.22
CA ALA A 329 15.24 -6.14 33.03
C ALA A 329 14.60 -5.17 32.00
N ARG A 330 15.36 -4.12 31.62
CA ARG A 330 15.01 -3.11 30.61
C ARG A 330 15.42 -3.48 29.18
N ASP A 331 16.31 -4.46 28.98
CA ASP A 331 16.69 -4.94 27.65
C ASP A 331 15.94 -6.25 27.36
N ARG A 332 14.92 -6.20 26.51
CA ARG A 332 14.10 -7.37 26.14
C ARG A 332 14.26 -7.71 24.65
N ASP A 333 13.96 -8.95 24.32
CA ASP A 333 13.81 -9.38 22.93
C ASP A 333 12.51 -8.76 22.39
N GLU A 334 12.54 -8.23 21.18
CA GLU A 334 11.42 -7.47 20.60
C GLU A 334 11.22 -7.81 19.12
N PHE A 335 9.99 -7.67 18.63
CA PHE A 335 9.71 -7.66 17.20
C PHE A 335 9.52 -6.22 16.72
N VAL A 336 10.14 -5.90 15.59
CA VAL A 336 9.94 -4.63 14.90
C VAL A 336 9.26 -4.88 13.57
N SER A 337 8.12 -4.23 13.37
CA SER A 337 7.29 -4.38 12.18
C SER A 337 7.47 -3.22 11.18
N ARG A 338 7.34 -3.53 9.89
CA ARG A 338 7.38 -2.57 8.77
C ARG A 338 6.33 -2.91 7.71
N PRO A 339 5.75 -1.91 7.02
CA PRO A 339 4.95 -2.14 5.83
C PRO A 339 5.72 -2.97 4.80
N ARG A 340 5.05 -3.93 4.16
CA ARG A 340 5.68 -4.96 3.31
C ARG A 340 6.59 -4.40 2.22
N PHE A 341 6.11 -3.37 1.50
CA PHE A 341 6.85 -2.80 0.36
C PHE A 341 8.10 -2.02 0.77
N LEU A 342 8.14 -1.50 1.99
CA LEU A 342 9.36 -0.95 2.56
C LEU A 342 10.26 -2.08 3.09
N ALA A 343 9.64 -3.04 3.78
CA ALA A 343 10.33 -4.16 4.43
C ALA A 343 11.11 -5.05 3.47
N ILE A 344 10.65 -5.27 2.23
CA ILE A 344 11.41 -6.07 1.24
C ILE A 344 12.81 -5.52 0.96
N SER A 345 13.00 -4.21 1.18
CA SER A 345 14.30 -3.53 1.07
C SER A 345 14.99 -3.37 2.42
N GLU A 346 14.28 -3.02 3.51
CA GLU A 346 14.90 -2.84 4.84
C GLU A 346 15.27 -4.17 5.50
N PHE A 347 14.45 -5.20 5.29
CA PHE A 347 14.60 -6.56 5.79
C PHE A 347 15.17 -7.51 4.72
N GLY A 348 15.73 -6.94 3.65
CA GLY A 348 16.42 -7.72 2.62
C GLY A 348 17.69 -8.40 3.14
N PRO A 349 18.20 -9.42 2.43
CA PRO A 349 19.38 -10.17 2.84
C PRO A 349 20.59 -9.25 3.09
N GLY A 350 21.17 -9.26 4.29
CA GLY A 350 22.37 -8.47 4.62
C GLY A 350 22.13 -6.97 4.86
N SER A 351 20.88 -6.51 4.86
CA SER A 351 20.54 -5.12 5.21
C SER A 351 20.74 -4.82 6.70
N PHE A 352 20.90 -3.53 7.02
CA PHE A 352 21.07 -3.05 8.40
C PHE A 352 19.77 -2.43 8.93
N LEU A 353 19.40 -2.84 10.14
CA LEU A 353 18.33 -2.27 10.95
C LEU A 353 18.94 -1.55 12.15
N TYR A 354 18.47 -0.35 12.44
CA TYR A 354 18.90 0.44 13.59
C TYR A 354 17.78 0.46 14.63
N HIS A 355 18.09 0.06 15.87
CA HIS A 355 17.11 0.01 16.95
C HIS A 355 17.76 0.43 18.28
N GLU A 356 17.16 1.41 18.96
CA GLU A 356 17.56 1.94 20.28
C GLU A 356 19.03 2.45 20.36
N GLY A 357 19.69 2.74 19.22
CA GLY A 357 21.11 3.11 19.14
C GLY A 357 22.11 1.95 18.90
N SER A 358 21.63 0.78 18.48
CA SER A 358 22.46 -0.35 18.04
C SER A 358 22.21 -0.69 16.57
N ARG A 359 23.22 -1.28 15.92
CA ARG A 359 23.13 -1.77 14.53
C ARG A 359 22.93 -3.28 14.51
N TYR A 360 21.88 -3.71 13.83
CA TYR A 360 21.51 -5.10 13.61
C TYR A 360 21.60 -5.42 12.11
N VAL A 361 22.10 -6.60 11.75
CA VAL A 361 22.13 -7.08 10.36
C VAL A 361 21.09 -8.18 10.17
N ILE A 362 20.34 -8.11 9.08
CA ILE A 362 19.42 -9.17 8.67
C ILE A 362 20.24 -10.35 8.15
N ASN A 363 20.22 -11.46 8.86
CA ASN A 363 21.04 -12.64 8.53
C ASN A 363 20.23 -13.91 8.31
N ARG A 364 18.96 -13.94 8.73
CA ARG A 364 18.15 -15.15 8.74
C ARG A 364 16.69 -14.86 8.44
N VAL A 365 16.02 -15.81 7.80
CA VAL A 365 14.56 -15.87 7.63
C VAL A 365 14.00 -16.90 8.60
N ILE A 366 12.83 -16.61 9.17
CA ILE A 366 12.10 -17.58 9.98
C ILE A 366 11.24 -18.41 9.02
N VAL A 367 11.66 -19.65 8.81
CA VAL A 367 11.06 -20.62 7.89
C VAL A 367 9.93 -21.38 8.60
N ALA A 368 8.76 -21.51 7.95
CA ALA A 368 7.64 -22.30 8.48
C ALA A 368 7.84 -23.79 8.20
N VAL A 369 7.29 -24.65 9.05
CA VAL A 369 7.54 -26.11 9.04
C VAL A 369 6.89 -26.79 7.83
N GLU A 370 5.77 -26.28 7.34
CA GLU A 370 5.05 -26.84 6.17
C GLU A 370 5.82 -26.65 4.84
N GLU A 371 6.81 -25.75 4.81
CA GLU A 371 7.55 -25.39 3.59
C GLU A 371 8.79 -26.28 3.36
N SER A 372 9.05 -27.30 4.18
CA SER A 372 10.36 -27.97 4.20
C SER A 372 10.72 -28.77 2.94
N ASP A 373 9.75 -29.24 2.16
CA ASP A 373 10.04 -30.00 0.93
C ASP A 373 10.09 -29.11 -0.33
N GLU A 374 9.42 -27.96 -0.37
CA GLU A 374 9.54 -26.96 -1.45
C GLU A 374 9.37 -25.51 -0.97
N LEU A 375 10.37 -24.98 -0.24
CA LEU A 375 10.35 -23.62 0.33
C LEU A 375 10.08 -22.51 -0.70
N ALA A 376 10.43 -22.76 -1.96
CA ALA A 376 10.37 -21.80 -3.05
C ALA A 376 9.79 -22.47 -4.30
N SER A 377 8.51 -22.85 -4.24
CA SER A 377 7.78 -23.43 -5.38
C SER A 377 7.06 -22.39 -6.25
N GLY A 378 6.93 -21.15 -5.78
CA GLY A 378 6.20 -20.10 -6.47
C GLY A 378 6.81 -19.79 -7.84
N ARG A 379 5.95 -19.70 -8.86
CA ARG A 379 6.31 -19.30 -10.22
C ARG A 379 5.37 -18.21 -10.70
N ILE A 380 5.90 -17.22 -11.40
CA ILE A 380 5.10 -16.17 -12.05
C ILE A 380 5.62 -15.88 -13.45
N LYS A 381 4.73 -15.49 -14.35
CA LYS A 381 5.06 -14.79 -15.59
C LYS A 381 4.70 -13.32 -15.44
N GLN A 382 5.61 -12.42 -15.81
CA GLN A 382 5.31 -10.99 -15.86
C GLN A 382 5.32 -10.51 -17.31
N CYS A 383 4.27 -9.81 -17.72
CA CYS A 383 4.18 -9.25 -19.06
C CYS A 383 5.27 -8.20 -19.30
N LEU A 384 6.02 -8.35 -20.39
CA LEU A 384 7.06 -7.42 -20.83
C LEU A 384 6.52 -6.15 -21.50
N LYS A 385 5.20 -6.00 -21.64
CA LYS A 385 4.57 -4.78 -22.16
C LYS A 385 3.92 -3.96 -21.05
N CYS A 386 2.98 -4.53 -20.32
CA CYS A 386 2.20 -3.80 -19.31
C CYS A 386 2.64 -4.06 -17.86
N GLY A 387 3.53 -5.02 -17.61
CA GLY A 387 3.97 -5.36 -16.25
C GLY A 387 2.97 -6.17 -15.42
N TYR A 388 1.86 -6.63 -16.00
CA TYR A 388 0.86 -7.47 -15.34
C TYR A 388 1.43 -8.84 -14.95
N ILE A 389 1.02 -9.36 -13.79
CA ILE A 389 1.52 -10.61 -13.21
C ILE A 389 0.50 -11.74 -13.40
N HIS A 390 1.02 -12.90 -13.81
CA HIS A 390 0.31 -14.15 -13.95
C HIS A 390 0.97 -15.21 -13.06
N PRO A 391 0.38 -15.53 -11.89
CA PRO A 391 0.79 -16.69 -11.09
C PRO A 391 0.70 -17.98 -11.91
N VAL A 392 1.67 -18.88 -11.72
CA VAL A 392 1.72 -20.16 -12.44
C VAL A 392 1.65 -21.31 -11.45
N ASP A 393 0.43 -21.83 -11.25
CA ASP A 393 0.20 -22.95 -10.33
C ASP A 393 0.63 -24.29 -10.96
N ASN A 394 0.20 -24.57 -12.20
CA ASN A 394 0.44 -25.85 -12.88
C ASN A 394 0.97 -25.66 -14.32
N GLY A 395 1.86 -26.55 -14.76
CA GLY A 395 2.42 -26.53 -16.11
C GLY A 395 3.22 -25.27 -16.41
N ASP A 396 3.13 -24.75 -17.63
CA ASP A 396 3.80 -23.53 -18.07
C ASP A 396 2.97 -22.25 -17.86
N GLY A 397 1.74 -22.37 -17.34
CA GLY A 397 0.81 -21.25 -17.20
C GLY A 397 0.26 -20.77 -18.55
N ILE A 398 -0.28 -19.55 -18.59
CA ILE A 398 -0.81 -18.96 -19.82
C ILE A 398 0.29 -18.40 -20.73
N ASP A 399 0.01 -18.34 -22.04
CA ASP A 399 0.97 -17.87 -23.06
C ASP A 399 0.76 -16.40 -23.46
N LEU A 400 -0.46 -15.87 -23.31
CA LEU A 400 -0.80 -14.49 -23.64
C LEU A 400 -1.21 -13.74 -22.38
N CYS A 401 -0.80 -12.47 -22.28
CA CYS A 401 -1.21 -11.61 -21.17
C CYS A 401 -2.72 -11.33 -21.22
N GLU A 402 -3.42 -11.57 -20.11
CA GLU A 402 -4.87 -11.33 -19.95
C GLU A 402 -5.30 -9.87 -20.18
N ILE A 403 -4.38 -8.90 -20.03
CA ILE A 403 -4.69 -7.46 -20.16
C ILE A 403 -4.35 -6.90 -21.54
N CYS A 404 -3.22 -7.29 -22.13
CA CYS A 404 -2.73 -6.68 -23.38
C CYS A 404 -2.45 -7.68 -24.49
N ASN A 405 -2.78 -8.96 -24.28
CA ASN A 405 -2.62 -10.07 -25.23
C ASN A 405 -1.20 -10.23 -25.81
N THR A 406 -0.19 -9.69 -25.13
CA THR A 406 1.21 -9.84 -25.52
C THR A 406 1.73 -11.22 -25.10
N PRO A 407 2.53 -11.91 -25.93
CA PRO A 407 3.17 -13.17 -25.54
C PRO A 407 3.99 -13.02 -24.25
N LEU A 408 3.84 -14.00 -23.36
CA LEU A 408 4.54 -14.05 -22.09
C LEU A 408 5.83 -14.85 -22.22
N ASP A 409 6.87 -14.37 -21.53
CA ASP A 409 8.17 -15.04 -21.48
C ASP A 409 8.17 -16.20 -20.45
N THR A 410 9.31 -16.86 -20.32
CA THR A 410 9.58 -17.90 -19.33
C THR A 410 9.27 -17.44 -17.90
N PRO A 411 8.68 -18.33 -17.07
CA PRO A 411 8.31 -17.99 -15.71
C PRO A 411 9.54 -17.75 -14.83
N LEU A 412 9.48 -16.69 -14.01
CA LEU A 412 10.40 -16.52 -12.89
C LEU A 412 10.05 -17.55 -11.82
N SER A 413 11.01 -18.42 -11.52
CA SER A 413 10.86 -19.53 -10.57
C SER A 413 11.57 -19.28 -9.25
N ASN A 414 11.38 -20.21 -8.31
CA ASN A 414 11.94 -20.15 -6.97
C ASN A 414 11.52 -18.89 -6.19
N LEU A 415 10.28 -18.44 -6.38
CA LEU A 415 9.75 -17.32 -5.60
C LEU A 415 9.54 -17.74 -4.15
N PHE A 416 10.03 -16.90 -3.25
CA PHE A 416 9.96 -17.11 -1.82
C PHE A 416 9.24 -15.93 -1.17
N ARG A 417 8.11 -16.20 -0.52
CA ARG A 417 7.33 -15.14 0.14
C ARG A 417 8.03 -14.72 1.43
N LEU A 418 8.60 -13.52 1.46
CA LEU A 418 9.28 -13.02 2.66
C LEU A 418 8.24 -12.62 3.71
N ARG A 419 8.20 -13.35 4.83
CA ARG A 419 7.24 -13.09 5.94
C ARG A 419 7.91 -12.51 7.18
N ASN A 420 8.91 -13.19 7.72
CA ASN A 420 9.58 -12.79 8.96
C ASN A 420 11.09 -13.03 8.89
N VAL A 421 11.86 -12.14 9.51
CA VAL A 421 13.33 -12.22 9.55
C VAL A 421 13.84 -12.20 10.98
N SER A 422 15.04 -12.72 11.18
CA SER A 422 15.80 -12.58 12.42
C SER A 422 17.08 -11.80 12.17
N THR A 423 17.50 -11.07 13.20
CA THR A 423 18.64 -10.16 13.13
C THR A 423 19.78 -10.58 14.04
N LYS A 424 21.00 -10.18 13.66
CA LYS A 424 22.19 -10.33 14.48
C LYS A 424 22.80 -8.97 14.78
N ARG A 425 23.08 -8.70 16.06
CA ARG A 425 23.80 -7.48 16.47
C ARG A 425 25.22 -7.48 15.91
N ARG A 426 25.65 -6.36 15.31
CA ARG A 426 27.05 -6.14 14.92
C ARG A 426 27.78 -5.22 15.89
N ASP A 427 27.47 -3.92 15.85
CA ASP A 427 28.24 -2.89 16.57
C ASP A 427 27.33 -1.77 17.13
N ARG A 428 27.93 -0.89 17.95
CA ARG A 428 27.34 0.38 18.39
C ARG A 428 27.63 1.45 17.33
N ILE A 429 26.65 2.32 17.06
CA ILE A 429 26.78 3.39 16.07
C ILE A 429 27.95 4.30 16.47
N ASN A 430 28.92 4.50 15.57
CA ASN A 430 30.06 5.39 15.76
C ASN A 430 29.96 6.61 14.83
N SER A 431 30.80 7.62 15.04
CA SER A 431 30.81 8.87 14.25
C SER A 431 31.38 8.70 12.83
N ASP A 432 32.19 7.67 12.57
CA ASP A 432 32.82 7.44 11.27
C ASP A 432 31.87 6.72 10.29
N GLU A 433 30.81 6.09 10.82
CA GLU A 433 29.74 5.42 10.07
C GLU A 433 28.51 6.34 9.83
N GLU A 434 28.72 7.66 9.82
CA GLU A 434 27.65 8.65 9.62
C GLU A 434 26.98 8.53 8.23
N GLU A 435 27.69 7.95 7.24
CA GLU A 435 27.11 7.53 5.97
C GLU A 435 26.35 6.21 6.12
N ARG A 436 25.02 6.31 6.14
CA ARG A 436 24.09 5.19 6.09
C ARG A 436 24.31 4.40 4.79
N THR A 437 25.13 3.36 4.83
CA THR A 437 25.32 2.42 3.71
C THR A 437 24.07 1.55 3.57
N ARG A 438 23.10 2.02 2.78
CA ARG A 438 22.00 1.19 2.30
C ARG A 438 22.48 0.42 1.09
N TYR A 439 22.56 -0.90 1.20
CA TYR A 439 22.76 -1.72 0.01
C TYR A 439 21.51 -1.63 -0.86
N GLY A 440 21.69 -1.24 -2.12
CA GLY A 440 20.59 -1.19 -3.08
C GLY A 440 20.22 -2.58 -3.58
N TYR A 441 18.93 -2.87 -3.66
CA TYR A 441 18.38 -4.04 -4.35
C TYR A 441 17.85 -3.66 -5.73
N ASN A 442 17.83 -4.63 -6.63
CA ASN A 442 17.07 -4.55 -7.88
C ASN A 442 15.65 -5.08 -7.59
N LEU A 443 14.74 -4.15 -7.33
CA LEU A 443 13.33 -4.46 -7.07
C LEU A 443 12.54 -4.36 -8.37
N ARG A 444 11.68 -5.34 -8.63
CA ARG A 444 10.73 -5.33 -9.73
C ARG A 444 9.31 -5.26 -9.19
N THR A 445 8.52 -4.35 -9.76
CA THR A 445 7.10 -4.17 -9.42
C THR A 445 6.25 -4.83 -10.49
N GLY A 446 5.13 -5.42 -10.10
CA GLY A 446 4.06 -5.79 -11.00
C GLY A 446 2.72 -5.76 -10.28
N PHE A 447 1.63 -5.91 -11.04
CA PHE A 447 0.28 -5.82 -10.50
C PHE A 447 -0.63 -6.88 -11.12
N ARG A 448 -1.70 -7.21 -10.41
CA ARG A 448 -2.82 -8.03 -10.88
C ARG A 448 -4.12 -7.43 -10.35
N PHE A 449 -5.11 -7.21 -11.20
CA PHE A 449 -6.42 -6.72 -10.74
C PHE A 449 -7.14 -7.79 -9.94
N SER A 450 -8.06 -7.39 -9.06
CA SER A 450 -8.92 -8.32 -8.35
C SER A 450 -9.81 -9.07 -9.33
N GLU A 451 -10.07 -10.35 -9.07
CA GLU A 451 -10.90 -11.18 -9.94
C GLU A 451 -12.34 -11.24 -9.41
N ARG A 452 -13.32 -11.23 -10.33
CA ARG A 452 -14.69 -11.66 -10.06
C ARG A 452 -15.02 -12.84 -10.96
N GLY A 453 -15.11 -14.02 -10.37
CA GLY A 453 -15.22 -15.25 -11.14
C GLY A 453 -13.93 -15.54 -11.91
N LYS A 454 -13.94 -15.34 -13.23
CA LYS A 454 -12.78 -15.57 -14.13
C LYS A 454 -12.28 -14.32 -14.84
N THR A 455 -12.83 -13.13 -14.56
CA THR A 455 -12.44 -11.88 -15.23
C THR A 455 -11.85 -10.87 -14.25
N ALA A 456 -10.97 -10.01 -14.77
CA ALA A 456 -10.29 -8.98 -14.01
C ALA A 456 -11.22 -7.77 -13.81
N SER A 457 -11.63 -7.49 -12.56
CA SER A 457 -12.46 -6.34 -12.20
C SER A 457 -11.64 -5.06 -12.24
N HIS A 458 -11.85 -4.26 -13.28
CA HIS A 458 -11.24 -2.95 -13.45
C HIS A 458 -12.12 -2.03 -14.32
N HIS A 459 -12.04 -0.73 -14.06
CA HIS A 459 -12.67 0.31 -14.88
C HIS A 459 -11.72 0.79 -15.95
N ILE A 460 -12.23 1.00 -17.16
CA ILE A 460 -11.47 1.61 -18.25
C ILE A 460 -12.01 3.00 -18.51
N ALA A 461 -11.11 3.98 -18.64
CA ALA A 461 -11.44 5.28 -19.21
C ALA A 461 -10.49 5.63 -20.36
N GLU A 462 -11.02 6.29 -21.38
CA GLU A 462 -10.25 6.81 -22.51
C GLU A 462 -10.12 8.32 -22.38
N VAL A 463 -8.88 8.80 -22.44
CA VAL A 463 -8.56 10.23 -22.37
C VAL A 463 -8.41 10.74 -23.79
N THR A 464 -9.32 11.60 -24.23
CA THR A 464 -9.29 12.20 -25.56
C THR A 464 -8.97 13.68 -25.49
N SER A 465 -8.14 14.17 -26.40
CA SER A 465 -7.89 15.61 -26.55
C SER A 465 -9.18 16.36 -26.91
N ALA A 466 -9.14 17.69 -26.84
CA ALA A 466 -10.23 18.55 -27.31
C ALA A 466 -10.57 18.34 -28.81
N THR A 467 -9.63 17.80 -29.60
CA THR A 467 -9.83 17.47 -31.02
C THR A 467 -10.37 16.05 -31.23
N GLY A 468 -10.56 15.26 -30.16
CA GLY A 468 -11.06 13.89 -30.19
C GLY A 468 -9.99 12.81 -30.41
N GLU A 469 -8.70 13.18 -30.40
CA GLU A 469 -7.59 12.22 -30.53
C GLU A 469 -7.37 11.47 -29.20
N LEU A 470 -7.21 10.14 -29.26
CA LEU A 470 -6.93 9.33 -28.08
C LEU A 470 -5.51 9.60 -27.58
N MET A 471 -5.38 10.09 -26.36
CA MET A 471 -4.09 10.40 -25.73
C MET A 471 -3.60 9.26 -24.84
N ALA A 472 -4.49 8.70 -24.02
CA ALA A 472 -4.16 7.64 -23.08
C ALA A 472 -5.39 6.78 -22.73
N ARG A 473 -5.14 5.56 -22.26
CA ARG A 473 -6.12 4.70 -21.61
C ARG A 473 -5.78 4.56 -20.13
N LEU A 474 -6.78 4.77 -19.29
CA LEU A 474 -6.72 4.64 -17.86
C LEU A 474 -7.38 3.32 -17.47
N LYS A 475 -6.73 2.53 -16.62
CA LYS A 475 -7.33 1.32 -16.04
C LYS A 475 -7.25 1.41 -14.52
N TYR A 476 -8.39 1.44 -13.84
CA TYR A 476 -8.43 1.50 -12.38
C TYR A 476 -8.91 0.19 -11.79
N GLY A 477 -8.17 -0.30 -10.81
CA GLY A 477 -8.51 -1.51 -10.06
C GLY A 477 -8.72 -1.18 -8.59
N HIS A 478 -9.88 -1.56 -8.06
CA HIS A 478 -10.13 -1.53 -6.63
C HIS A 478 -9.45 -2.74 -5.96
N GLY A 479 -8.58 -2.51 -4.99
CA GLY A 479 -7.89 -3.59 -4.26
C GLY A 479 -7.09 -4.56 -5.16
N ALA A 480 -6.37 -4.04 -6.15
CA ALA A 480 -5.46 -4.82 -6.99
C ALA A 480 -4.27 -5.35 -6.17
N THR A 481 -3.81 -6.57 -6.49
CA THR A 481 -2.63 -7.16 -5.84
C THR A 481 -1.36 -6.61 -6.49
N ILE A 482 -0.58 -5.86 -5.71
CA ILE A 482 0.71 -5.29 -6.13
C ILE A 482 1.83 -6.15 -5.55
N TRP A 483 2.80 -6.52 -6.39
CA TRP A 483 3.94 -7.35 -6.04
C TRP A 483 5.23 -6.53 -6.06
N ARG A 484 6.09 -6.78 -5.07
CA ARG A 484 7.46 -6.25 -5.03
C ARG A 484 8.44 -7.41 -4.90
N ILE A 485 9.23 -7.63 -5.93
CA ILE A 485 10.10 -8.80 -6.09
C ILE A 485 11.56 -8.34 -6.02
N ASN A 486 12.32 -8.91 -5.08
CA ASN A 486 13.74 -8.63 -4.93
C ASN A 486 14.57 -9.57 -5.79
N LEU A 487 15.00 -9.08 -6.95
CA LEU A 487 15.74 -9.90 -7.92
C LEU A 487 17.19 -10.11 -7.51
N GLY A 488 17.75 -9.32 -6.59
CA GLY A 488 19.16 -9.40 -6.20
C GLY A 488 19.76 -8.04 -5.85
N TRP A 489 21.08 -8.01 -5.64
CA TRP A 489 21.82 -6.76 -5.43
C TRP A 489 21.80 -5.87 -6.68
N LYS A 490 21.73 -4.54 -6.47
CA LYS A 490 21.68 -3.57 -7.57
C LYS A 490 22.92 -3.61 -8.47
N ASN A 491 24.11 -3.81 -7.89
CA ASN A 491 25.39 -3.76 -8.61
C ASN A 491 25.81 -5.12 -9.19
N ARG A 492 24.88 -6.08 -9.29
CA ARG A 492 25.19 -7.40 -9.85
C ARG A 492 25.39 -7.32 -11.38
N PRO A 493 26.20 -8.21 -11.98
CA PRO A 493 26.25 -8.36 -13.44
C PRO A 493 24.86 -8.72 -14.00
N ARG A 494 24.50 -8.19 -15.17
CA ARG A 494 23.22 -8.51 -15.85
C ARG A 494 23.08 -10.01 -16.18
N THR A 495 24.19 -10.73 -16.30
CA THR A 495 24.23 -12.18 -16.56
C THR A 495 24.08 -13.04 -15.31
N ALA A 496 24.13 -12.45 -14.11
CA ALA A 496 24.02 -13.21 -12.87
C ALA A 496 22.58 -13.69 -12.64
N PRO A 497 22.38 -14.93 -12.17
CA PRO A 497 21.05 -15.47 -11.91
C PRO A 497 20.28 -14.65 -10.86
N HIS A 498 18.95 -14.66 -10.97
CA HIS A 498 18.07 -13.94 -10.05
C HIS A 498 17.97 -14.60 -8.67
N GLY A 499 17.92 -13.78 -7.62
CA GLY A 499 17.72 -14.23 -6.24
C GLY A 499 19.00 -14.31 -5.40
N PHE A 500 18.87 -14.92 -4.24
CA PHE A 500 19.91 -15.06 -3.22
C PHE A 500 20.05 -16.51 -2.79
N MET A 501 21.24 -16.90 -2.34
CA MET A 501 21.49 -18.22 -1.79
C MET A 501 20.96 -18.30 -0.35
N LEU A 502 20.05 -19.25 -0.11
CA LEU A 502 19.44 -19.51 1.19
C LEU A 502 19.74 -20.95 1.60
N ASP A 503 20.26 -21.12 2.81
CA ASP A 503 20.25 -22.42 3.49
C ASP A 503 18.83 -22.66 3.99
N THR A 504 18.07 -23.52 3.29
CA THR A 504 16.64 -23.76 3.57
C THR A 504 16.42 -24.48 4.90
N GLU A 505 17.45 -25.13 5.43
CA GLU A 505 17.41 -25.82 6.72
C GLU A 505 17.51 -24.86 7.90
N ARG A 506 18.41 -23.88 7.78
CA ARG A 506 18.72 -22.94 8.86
C ARG A 506 18.05 -21.58 8.67
N GLY A 507 17.48 -21.34 7.49
CA GLY A 507 16.97 -20.05 7.04
C GLY A 507 18.05 -18.98 6.90
N VAL A 508 19.33 -19.34 6.81
CA VAL A 508 20.45 -18.38 6.84
C VAL A 508 20.81 -17.95 5.42
N TRP A 509 20.95 -16.64 5.22
CA TRP A 509 21.45 -16.09 3.95
C TRP A 509 22.94 -16.41 3.77
N VAL A 510 23.28 -17.05 2.65
CA VAL A 510 24.65 -17.44 2.32
C VAL A 510 25.24 -16.43 1.33
N ARG A 511 26.50 -16.02 1.55
CA ARG A 511 27.21 -15.17 0.60
C ARG A 511 27.68 -15.99 -0.58
N GLU A 512 27.40 -15.53 -1.80
CA GLU A 512 28.09 -15.99 -3.00
C GLU A 512 29.56 -15.59 -2.89
N LYS A 513 30.44 -16.58 -2.70
CA LYS A 513 31.87 -16.37 -2.95
C LYS A 513 32.14 -16.64 -4.42
N THR A 514 33.00 -15.84 -5.04
CA THR A 514 33.64 -16.15 -6.32
C THR A 514 34.27 -17.54 -6.21
N GLU A 515 34.13 -18.37 -7.24
CA GLU A 515 34.27 -19.85 -7.24
C GLU A 515 35.53 -20.43 -6.55
N ASN A 516 36.58 -19.65 -6.31
CA ASN A 516 37.88 -20.12 -5.79
C ASN A 516 38.07 -20.09 -4.25
N GLN A 517 37.07 -19.70 -3.44
CA GLN A 517 37.18 -19.75 -1.96
C GLN A 517 36.03 -20.47 -1.27
N ALA A 518 35.20 -21.18 -2.04
CA ALA A 518 34.14 -22.01 -1.50
C ALA A 518 34.72 -23.21 -0.73
N GLU A 519 35.82 -23.81 -1.19
CA GLU A 519 36.32 -25.06 -0.58
C GLU A 519 36.84 -24.90 0.86
N ASP A 520 37.50 -23.79 1.22
CA ASP A 520 38.19 -23.69 2.52
C ASP A 520 37.29 -23.31 3.72
N ASN A 521 36.11 -22.74 3.51
CA ASN A 521 35.18 -22.39 4.61
C ASN A 521 33.91 -23.28 4.67
N LEU A 522 33.77 -24.24 3.76
CA LEU A 522 32.59 -25.12 3.63
C LEU A 522 32.87 -26.58 4.02
N SER A 523 34.02 -26.87 4.65
CA SER A 523 34.47 -28.22 5.05
C SER A 523 33.69 -28.86 6.21
N GLY A 524 32.37 -28.67 6.25
CA GLY A 524 31.44 -29.32 7.18
C GLY A 524 29.96 -29.26 6.79
N PHE A 525 29.59 -28.75 5.60
CA PHE A 525 28.19 -28.57 5.21
C PHE A 525 27.79 -29.48 4.06
N SER A 526 26.68 -30.20 4.22
CA SER A 526 26.02 -30.94 3.13
C SER A 526 25.61 -29.96 2.03
N THR A 527 26.11 -30.20 0.82
CA THR A 527 25.86 -29.38 -0.38
C THR A 527 24.41 -29.45 -0.88
N GLY A 528 23.56 -30.35 -0.35
CA GLY A 528 22.21 -30.60 -0.85
C GLY A 528 21.07 -29.71 -0.33
N ARG A 529 21.33 -28.66 0.47
CA ARG A 529 20.27 -27.85 1.14
C ARG A 529 20.36 -26.34 0.90
N ILE A 530 21.24 -25.89 0.02
CA ILE A 530 21.34 -24.48 -0.35
C ILE A 530 20.59 -24.28 -1.66
N GLN A 531 19.51 -23.48 -1.62
CA GLN A 531 18.71 -23.16 -2.79
C GLN A 531 18.82 -21.66 -3.11
N ARG A 532 18.74 -21.33 -4.40
CA ARG A 532 18.58 -19.95 -4.84
C ARG A 532 17.11 -19.58 -4.81
N VAL A 533 16.78 -18.55 -4.05
CA VAL A 533 15.40 -18.07 -3.88
C VAL A 533 15.27 -16.61 -4.29
N VAL A 534 14.10 -16.24 -4.81
CA VAL A 534 13.76 -14.87 -5.19
C VAL A 534 12.73 -14.33 -4.20
N PRO A 535 13.13 -13.50 -3.21
CA PRO A 535 12.21 -12.98 -2.21
C PRO A 535 11.17 -12.05 -2.85
N TYR A 536 9.90 -12.19 -2.47
CA TYR A 536 8.85 -11.24 -2.85
C TYR A 536 7.91 -10.94 -1.69
N VAL A 537 7.20 -9.83 -1.82
CA VAL A 537 6.07 -9.45 -0.98
C VAL A 537 4.93 -8.98 -1.87
N GLU A 538 3.70 -9.10 -1.38
CA GLU A 538 2.49 -8.63 -2.06
C GLU A 538 1.58 -7.89 -1.09
N ASP A 539 0.79 -6.96 -1.61
CA ASP A 539 -0.24 -6.25 -0.86
C ASP A 539 -1.40 -5.84 -1.79
N ARG A 540 -2.60 -5.67 -1.24
CA ARG A 540 -3.78 -5.23 -2.01
C ARG A 540 -3.95 -3.72 -1.89
N LYS A 541 -3.91 -3.01 -3.02
CA LYS A 541 -4.00 -1.54 -3.08
C LYS A 541 -4.88 -1.09 -4.23
N ASN A 542 -5.56 0.05 -4.07
CA ASN A 542 -6.20 0.72 -5.20
C ASN A 542 -5.10 1.22 -6.15
N CYS A 543 -5.26 0.95 -7.45
CA CYS A 543 -4.28 1.37 -8.44
C CYS A 543 -4.93 1.95 -9.69
N LEU A 544 -4.18 2.84 -10.34
CA LEU A 544 -4.48 3.45 -11.61
C LEU A 544 -3.31 3.21 -12.56
N VAL A 545 -3.62 2.62 -13.70
CA VAL A 545 -2.66 2.31 -14.75
C VAL A 545 -2.87 3.29 -15.89
N ILE A 546 -1.85 4.07 -16.24
CA ILE A 546 -1.88 5.02 -17.35
C ILE A 546 -1.07 4.44 -18.50
N GLU A 547 -1.77 4.07 -19.58
CA GLU A 547 -1.20 3.55 -20.82
C GLU A 547 -1.34 4.61 -21.93
N PRO A 548 -0.24 5.26 -22.38
CA PRO A 548 -0.28 6.17 -23.51
C PRO A 548 -0.81 5.49 -24.78
N ALA A 549 -1.59 6.22 -25.59
CA ALA A 549 -2.14 5.69 -26.83
C ALA A 549 -1.06 5.39 -27.87
N THR A 550 -0.02 6.23 -27.91
CA THR A 550 1.18 6.06 -28.74
C THR A 550 2.39 5.83 -27.85
N ALA A 551 3.34 5.01 -28.30
CA ALA A 551 4.60 4.82 -27.58
C ALA A 551 5.34 6.16 -27.44
N LEU A 552 5.63 6.55 -26.20
CA LEU A 552 6.36 7.76 -25.86
C LEU A 552 7.84 7.43 -25.58
N ASP A 553 8.71 8.41 -25.79
CA ASP A 553 10.13 8.27 -25.47
C ASP A 553 10.34 8.08 -23.95
N GLN A 554 11.43 7.41 -23.58
CA GLN A 554 11.74 7.15 -22.17
C GLN A 554 11.87 8.42 -21.34
N THR A 555 12.41 9.49 -21.93
CA THR A 555 12.58 10.81 -21.32
C THR A 555 11.22 11.43 -21.00
N ILE A 556 10.26 11.32 -21.92
CA ILE A 556 8.87 11.77 -21.75
C ILE A 556 8.20 10.97 -20.64
N MET A 557 8.30 9.64 -20.68
CA MET A 557 7.67 8.76 -19.68
C MET A 557 8.24 8.96 -18.27
N ALA A 558 9.55 9.13 -18.13
CA ALA A 558 10.19 9.42 -16.84
C ALA A 558 9.74 10.79 -16.29
N SER A 559 9.62 11.78 -17.16
CA SER A 559 9.18 13.14 -16.79
C SER A 559 7.69 13.19 -16.42
N LEU A 560 6.83 12.48 -17.16
CA LEU A 560 5.41 12.33 -16.84
C LEU A 560 5.21 11.58 -15.52
N GLN A 561 5.98 10.52 -15.29
CA GLN A 561 5.94 9.77 -14.04
C GLN A 561 6.25 10.67 -12.82
N ALA A 562 7.31 11.47 -12.92
CA ALA A 562 7.71 12.39 -11.87
C ALA A 562 6.64 13.48 -11.65
N VAL A 563 6.16 14.11 -12.73
CA VAL A 563 5.21 15.22 -12.60
C VAL A 563 3.84 14.78 -12.11
N PHE A 564 3.33 13.62 -12.53
CA PHE A 564 2.03 13.12 -12.06
C PHE A 564 2.05 12.81 -10.57
N LYS A 565 3.13 12.22 -10.07
CA LYS A 565 3.29 11.98 -8.63
C LYS A 565 3.17 13.29 -7.85
N GLU A 566 4.02 14.27 -8.17
CA GLU A 566 4.14 15.53 -7.41
C GLU A 566 2.89 16.41 -7.58
N SER A 567 2.28 16.44 -8.77
CA SER A 567 1.05 17.24 -9.02
C SER A 567 -0.18 16.69 -8.30
N ILE A 568 -0.36 15.36 -8.27
CA ILE A 568 -1.45 14.73 -7.50
C ILE A 568 -1.23 14.97 -6.00
N GLN A 569 0.00 14.77 -5.50
CA GLN A 569 0.33 15.02 -4.09
C GLN A 569 0.06 16.47 -3.69
N ARG A 570 0.46 17.44 -4.53
CA ARG A 570 0.25 18.86 -4.26
C ARG A 570 -1.23 19.25 -4.32
N LEU A 571 -1.98 18.79 -5.34
CA LEU A 571 -3.38 19.14 -5.54
C LEU A 571 -4.27 18.60 -4.40
N TYR A 572 -4.05 17.34 -4.00
CA TYR A 572 -4.85 16.67 -2.99
C TYR A 572 -4.24 16.71 -1.58
N GLN A 573 -3.12 17.43 -1.39
CA GLN A 573 -2.38 17.54 -0.13
C GLN A 573 -2.01 16.17 0.48
N LEU A 574 -1.60 15.21 -0.37
CA LEU A 574 -1.16 13.88 0.06
C LEU A 574 0.30 13.91 0.52
N GLU A 575 0.64 13.09 1.51
CA GLU A 575 2.02 12.87 1.93
C GLU A 575 2.79 11.99 0.93
N ASP A 576 4.14 12.06 0.95
CA ASP A 576 4.98 11.35 -0.03
C ASP A 576 4.79 9.83 -0.03
N TYR A 577 4.45 9.25 1.12
CA TYR A 577 4.22 7.82 1.28
C TYR A 577 2.79 7.36 0.97
N GLU A 578 1.85 8.28 0.72
CA GLU A 578 0.44 7.93 0.48
C GLU A 578 0.16 7.57 -0.98
N LEU A 579 0.98 8.09 -1.91
CA LEU A 579 0.90 7.82 -3.34
C LEU A 579 2.25 7.33 -3.86
N ALA A 580 2.26 6.15 -4.46
CA ALA A 580 3.44 5.59 -5.10
C ALA A 580 3.26 5.51 -6.62
N VAL A 581 4.37 5.68 -7.34
CA VAL A 581 4.40 5.63 -8.81
C VAL A 581 5.56 4.76 -9.27
N GLU A 582 5.26 3.80 -10.15
CA GLU A 582 6.21 2.81 -10.64
C GLU A 582 6.17 2.73 -12.17
N PRO A 583 7.33 2.72 -12.85
CA PRO A 583 7.40 2.50 -14.29
C PRO A 583 7.26 0.99 -14.58
N LEU A 584 6.38 0.65 -15.52
CA LEU A 584 6.17 -0.74 -15.93
C LEU A 584 6.52 -0.98 -17.40
N PRO A 585 7.03 -2.18 -17.73
CA PRO A 585 7.33 -3.30 -16.82
C PRO A 585 8.64 -3.14 -16.02
N THR A 586 9.54 -2.23 -16.43
CA THR A 586 10.82 -1.97 -15.75
C THR A 586 11.22 -0.50 -15.86
N PRO A 587 12.15 0.00 -15.02
CA PRO A 587 12.66 1.37 -15.14
C PRO A 587 13.38 1.67 -16.46
N ASP A 588 13.93 0.64 -17.11
CA ASP A 588 14.63 0.72 -18.40
C ASP A 588 13.65 0.62 -19.60
N GLU A 589 12.39 0.21 -19.37
CA GLU A 589 11.35 0.05 -20.39
C GLU A 589 10.03 0.58 -19.83
N ARG A 590 9.78 1.89 -20.02
CA ARG A 590 8.65 2.61 -19.43
C ARG A 590 7.47 2.67 -20.39
N ASN A 591 6.74 1.57 -20.53
CA ASN A 591 5.58 1.51 -21.41
C ASN A 591 4.30 2.03 -20.73
N VAL A 592 4.21 1.87 -19.41
CA VAL A 592 3.01 2.14 -18.63
C VAL A 592 3.41 2.76 -17.29
N ILE A 593 2.61 3.71 -16.79
CA ILE A 593 2.78 4.31 -15.46
C ILE A 593 1.76 3.67 -14.52
N LEU A 594 2.23 3.01 -13.46
CA LEU A 594 1.39 2.48 -12.39
C LEU A 594 1.40 3.47 -11.21
N LEU A 595 0.25 4.05 -10.92
CA LEU A 595 -0.03 4.76 -9.67
C LEU A 595 -0.75 3.81 -8.71
N TYR A 596 -0.39 3.80 -7.44
CA TYR A 596 -1.19 3.11 -6.43
C TYR A 596 -1.19 3.88 -5.12
N GLU A 597 -2.32 3.81 -4.43
CA GLU A 597 -2.49 4.43 -3.11
C GLU A 597 -1.75 3.56 -2.11
N ALA A 598 -0.60 4.04 -1.64
CA ALA A 598 0.28 3.30 -0.72
C ALA A 598 -0.23 3.38 0.73
N ALA A 599 -1.03 4.40 1.06
CA ALA A 599 -1.80 4.46 2.29
C ALA A 599 -2.80 3.29 2.40
N GLU A 600 -3.23 2.98 3.60
CA GLU A 600 -4.21 1.91 3.85
C GLU A 600 -5.62 2.49 3.90
N GLY A 601 -6.58 1.73 3.38
CA GLY A 601 -7.91 2.27 3.08
C GLY A 601 -7.97 3.06 1.77
N GLY A 602 -6.82 3.52 1.26
CA GLY A 602 -6.76 4.33 0.06
C GLY A 602 -7.21 5.77 0.30
N ALA A 603 -6.61 6.72 -0.41
CA ALA A 603 -7.03 8.12 -0.35
C ALA A 603 -8.30 8.39 -1.20
N GLY A 604 -8.69 7.43 -2.03
CA GLY A 604 -9.79 7.56 -2.99
C GLY A 604 -9.49 8.52 -4.14
N VAL A 605 -8.26 9.05 -4.23
CA VAL A 605 -7.84 10.05 -5.22
C VAL A 605 -7.76 9.44 -6.61
N LEU A 606 -7.25 8.21 -6.73
CA LEU A 606 -7.08 7.55 -8.03
C LEU A 606 -8.41 7.25 -8.72
N ARG A 607 -9.44 6.93 -7.94
CA ARG A 607 -10.81 6.72 -8.43
C ARG A 607 -11.38 8.02 -9.02
N ARG A 608 -11.18 9.15 -8.34
CA ARG A 608 -11.68 10.46 -8.77
C ARG A 608 -11.08 10.90 -10.11
N LEU A 609 -9.84 10.54 -10.40
CA LEU A 609 -9.22 10.83 -11.70
C LEU A 609 -9.93 10.18 -12.89
N ILE A 610 -10.79 9.18 -12.64
CA ILE A 610 -11.63 8.53 -13.66
C ILE A 610 -13.09 8.94 -13.53
N ASP A 611 -13.60 9.05 -12.30
CA ASP A 611 -15.02 9.31 -12.07
C ASP A 611 -15.39 10.80 -12.25
N GLU A 612 -14.45 11.72 -11.99
CA GLU A 612 -14.67 13.16 -12.11
C GLU A 612 -14.07 13.72 -13.40
N ASN A 613 -14.91 14.29 -14.26
CA ASN A 613 -14.52 14.77 -15.60
C ASN A 613 -13.35 15.76 -15.60
N GLN A 614 -13.26 16.63 -14.57
CA GLN A 614 -12.26 17.70 -14.50
C GLN A 614 -11.02 17.35 -13.68
N ALA A 615 -11.03 16.25 -12.91
CA ALA A 615 -9.97 15.96 -11.94
C ALA A 615 -8.60 15.75 -12.62
N LEU A 616 -8.57 15.08 -13.77
CA LEU A 616 -7.32 14.91 -14.53
C LEU A 616 -6.83 16.22 -15.15
N ASN A 617 -7.75 17.12 -15.52
CA ASN A 617 -7.45 18.44 -16.08
C ASN A 617 -6.80 19.34 -15.02
N GLU A 618 -7.32 19.31 -13.79
CA GLU A 618 -6.74 20.02 -12.65
C GLU A 618 -5.33 19.52 -12.31
N VAL A 619 -5.11 18.20 -12.35
CA VAL A 619 -3.78 17.59 -12.17
C VAL A 619 -2.81 18.09 -13.26
N ALA A 620 -3.25 18.13 -14.53
CA ALA A 620 -2.42 18.63 -15.62
C ALA A 620 -2.05 20.12 -15.48
N ARG A 621 -2.99 20.96 -15.04
CA ARG A 621 -2.74 22.39 -14.74
C ARG A 621 -1.76 22.56 -13.59
N CYS A 622 -1.90 21.77 -12.52
CA CYS A 622 -0.95 21.73 -11.41
C CYS A 622 0.44 21.28 -11.88
N ALA A 623 0.52 20.29 -12.77
CA ALA A 623 1.76 19.81 -13.38
C ALA A 623 2.47 20.88 -14.22
N LEU A 624 1.72 21.68 -15.00
CA LEU A 624 2.27 22.82 -15.75
C LEU A 624 2.89 23.88 -14.82
N ASP A 625 2.17 24.28 -13.76
CA ASP A 625 2.70 25.22 -12.75
C ASP A 625 3.98 24.69 -12.08
N LEU A 626 3.99 23.41 -11.68
CA LEU A 626 5.17 22.75 -11.13
C LEU A 626 6.36 22.79 -12.08
N CYS A 627 6.12 22.59 -13.38
CA CYS A 627 7.13 22.65 -14.42
C CYS A 627 7.49 24.08 -14.87
N HIS A 628 7.06 25.11 -14.16
CA HIS A 628 7.33 26.53 -14.46
C HIS A 628 6.75 26.96 -15.82
N PHE A 629 5.62 26.39 -16.20
CA PHE A 629 4.81 26.85 -17.30
C PHE A 629 3.56 27.57 -16.77
N ASN A 630 3.06 28.53 -17.52
CA ASN A 630 1.74 29.08 -17.27
C ASN A 630 0.67 27.99 -17.54
N PRO A 631 -0.20 27.64 -16.58
CA PRO A 631 -1.21 26.60 -16.75
C PRO A 631 -2.27 26.86 -17.83
N ASP A 632 -2.44 28.12 -18.27
CA ASP A 632 -3.48 28.49 -19.23
C ASP A 632 -3.03 28.42 -20.69
N ASP A 633 -1.77 28.78 -20.98
CA ASP A 633 -1.24 28.86 -22.36
C ASP A 633 0.07 28.11 -22.55
N GLY A 634 0.67 27.57 -21.49
CA GLY A 634 1.92 26.83 -21.54
C GLY A 634 3.17 27.66 -21.74
N THR A 635 3.09 28.99 -21.62
CA THR A 635 4.28 29.86 -21.72
C THR A 635 5.33 29.48 -20.69
N ASP A 636 6.58 29.34 -21.12
CA ASP A 636 7.71 28.99 -20.26
C ASP A 636 8.13 30.20 -19.42
N LEU A 637 7.99 30.08 -18.10
CA LEU A 637 8.41 31.09 -17.14
C LEU A 637 9.89 30.97 -16.76
N GLY A 638 10.57 29.92 -17.24
CA GLY A 638 12.01 29.67 -17.09
C GLY A 638 12.41 29.12 -15.73
N LYS A 639 11.75 29.56 -14.64
CA LYS A 639 12.13 29.21 -13.27
C LYS A 639 10.96 29.31 -12.29
N ALA A 640 11.13 28.74 -11.11
CA ALA A 640 10.16 28.94 -10.05
C ALA A 640 10.19 30.40 -9.52
N PRO A 641 9.05 30.93 -9.05
CA PRO A 641 8.97 32.14 -8.25
C PRO A 641 10.04 32.22 -7.15
N GLY A 642 10.89 33.26 -7.22
CA GLY A 642 11.96 33.50 -6.23
C GLY A 642 13.26 32.71 -6.46
N ALA A 643 13.32 31.85 -7.47
CA ALA A 643 14.55 31.15 -7.81
C ALA A 643 15.60 32.10 -8.41
N LYS A 644 16.87 31.88 -8.05
CA LYS A 644 18.00 32.64 -8.62
C LYS A 644 18.47 32.08 -9.96
N GLU A 645 18.30 30.77 -10.16
CA GLU A 645 18.79 30.05 -11.33
C GLU A 645 17.62 29.71 -12.27
N GLU A 646 17.88 29.71 -13.57
CA GLU A 646 16.94 29.25 -14.59
C GLU A 646 16.88 27.73 -14.58
N CYS A 647 15.67 27.17 -14.72
CA CYS A 647 15.49 25.74 -14.91
C CYS A 647 15.76 25.39 -16.37
N ALA A 648 16.83 24.64 -16.61
CA ALA A 648 17.13 24.01 -17.89
C ALA A 648 16.15 22.85 -18.15
N ALA A 649 16.62 21.60 -18.23
CA ALA A 649 15.76 20.45 -18.48
C ALA A 649 14.87 20.10 -17.27
N ALA A 650 15.44 20.05 -16.07
CA ALA A 650 14.71 19.82 -14.83
C ALA A 650 15.51 20.39 -13.64
N CYS A 651 14.82 20.69 -12.54
CA CYS A 651 15.42 21.15 -11.30
C CYS A 651 14.68 20.56 -10.09
N TYR A 652 15.24 20.76 -8.90
CA TYR A 652 14.61 20.31 -7.65
C TYR A 652 13.31 21.05 -7.33
N GLN A 653 12.96 22.13 -8.04
CA GLN A 653 11.69 22.85 -7.86
C GLN A 653 10.60 22.40 -8.83
N CYS A 654 10.89 21.44 -9.73
CA CYS A 654 9.92 20.87 -10.66
C CYS A 654 9.90 19.33 -10.60
N LEU A 655 10.77 18.64 -11.34
CA LEU A 655 10.74 17.19 -11.53
C LEU A 655 11.76 16.42 -10.67
N MET A 656 12.85 17.04 -10.25
CA MET A 656 13.92 16.34 -9.52
C MET A 656 13.62 16.25 -8.02
N ASN A 657 13.77 15.07 -7.44
CA ASN A 657 13.73 14.87 -5.99
C ASN A 657 14.76 13.80 -5.57
N TYR A 658 14.88 13.55 -4.26
CA TYR A 658 15.83 12.56 -3.75
C TYR A 658 15.48 11.12 -4.15
N SER A 659 14.19 10.81 -4.30
CA SER A 659 13.70 9.46 -4.61
C SER A 659 13.98 9.04 -6.06
N ASN A 660 13.96 9.99 -6.99
CA ASN A 660 14.14 9.77 -8.43
C ASN A 660 15.53 10.17 -8.95
N GLN A 661 16.55 10.26 -8.09
CA GLN A 661 17.93 10.62 -8.47
C GLN A 661 18.50 9.85 -9.68
N ARG A 662 18.06 8.61 -9.87
CA ARG A 662 18.50 7.77 -11.00
C ARG A 662 17.93 8.23 -12.33
N ASP A 663 16.79 8.91 -12.28
CA ASP A 663 16.05 9.37 -13.44
C ASP A 663 16.44 10.79 -13.80
N HIS A 664 17.23 11.51 -12.98
CA HIS A 664 17.57 12.93 -13.20
C HIS A 664 18.14 13.22 -14.59
N ALA A 665 18.91 12.29 -15.16
CA ALA A 665 19.45 12.42 -16.52
C ALA A 665 18.40 12.28 -17.64
N LEU A 666 17.24 11.69 -17.33
CA LEU A 666 16.09 11.48 -18.21
C LEU A 666 14.99 12.52 -18.00
N LEU A 667 15.09 13.42 -17.03
CA LEU A 667 14.02 14.37 -16.72
C LEU A 667 14.15 15.63 -17.59
N ASP A 668 13.09 15.93 -18.32
CA ASP A 668 12.98 17.10 -19.19
C ASP A 668 11.55 17.65 -19.18
N ARG A 669 11.38 18.84 -18.60
CA ARG A 669 10.09 19.53 -18.47
C ARG A 669 9.58 20.04 -19.81
N HIS A 670 10.45 20.37 -20.75
CA HIS A 670 10.07 20.94 -22.04
C HIS A 670 9.39 19.90 -22.93
N LEU A 671 9.83 18.64 -22.87
CA LEU A 671 9.28 17.55 -23.67
C LEU A 671 7.86 17.13 -23.26
N ILE A 672 7.45 17.39 -22.02
CA ILE A 672 6.12 17.03 -21.52
C ILE A 672 5.10 18.17 -21.60
N ARG A 673 5.53 19.41 -21.92
CA ARG A 673 4.69 20.61 -21.92
C ARG A 673 3.44 20.43 -22.79
N ASP A 674 3.61 20.06 -24.05
CA ASP A 674 2.49 19.99 -25.00
C ASP A 674 1.52 18.87 -24.65
N PHE A 675 2.05 17.75 -24.12
CA PHE A 675 1.22 16.65 -23.60
C PHE A 675 0.37 17.13 -22.42
N LEU A 676 0.95 17.86 -21.46
CA LEU A 676 0.23 18.39 -20.30
C LEU A 676 -0.80 19.45 -20.68
N LEU A 677 -0.51 20.32 -21.66
CA LEU A 677 -1.46 21.30 -22.16
C LEU A 677 -2.67 20.63 -22.81
N HIS A 678 -2.45 19.65 -23.69
CA HIS A 678 -3.55 18.89 -24.26
C HIS A 678 -4.35 18.13 -23.20
N LEU A 679 -3.66 17.61 -22.17
CA LEU A 679 -4.30 16.93 -21.05
C LEU A 679 -5.14 17.89 -20.20
N SER A 680 -4.74 19.15 -20.04
CA SER A 680 -5.49 20.16 -19.27
C SER A 680 -6.86 20.53 -19.87
N HIS A 681 -7.08 20.18 -21.14
CA HIS A 681 -8.32 20.38 -21.87
C HIS A 681 -8.92 19.05 -22.37
N ALA A 682 -8.44 17.92 -21.86
CA ALA A 682 -8.90 16.62 -22.29
C ALA A 682 -10.28 16.30 -21.72
N GLN A 683 -10.95 15.34 -22.37
CA GLN A 683 -12.16 14.71 -21.88
C GLN A 683 -11.83 13.28 -21.45
N VAL A 684 -12.27 12.92 -20.24
CA VAL A 684 -12.18 11.55 -19.72
C VAL A 684 -13.50 10.85 -20.00
N LYS A 685 -13.46 9.81 -20.83
CA LYS A 685 -14.64 9.02 -21.21
C LYS A 685 -14.60 7.67 -20.53
N THR A 686 -15.40 7.51 -19.48
CA THR A 686 -15.42 6.30 -18.67
C THR A 686 -16.33 5.24 -19.28
N ALA A 687 -15.84 4.01 -19.37
CA ALA A 687 -16.62 2.86 -19.78
C ALA A 687 -17.36 2.26 -18.57
N PRO A 688 -18.59 1.74 -18.76
CA PRO A 688 -19.36 1.11 -17.68
C PRO A 688 -18.87 -0.31 -17.32
N GLY A 689 -17.73 -0.77 -17.86
CA GLY A 689 -17.18 -2.10 -17.61
C GLY A 689 -15.78 -2.29 -18.20
N GLU A 690 -15.39 -3.56 -18.38
CA GLU A 690 -14.02 -3.99 -18.75
C GLU A 690 -13.63 -3.73 -20.22
N VAL A 691 -14.52 -3.16 -21.03
CA VAL A 691 -14.31 -2.95 -22.47
C VAL A 691 -14.34 -1.46 -22.78
N PRO A 692 -13.48 -0.95 -23.69
CA PRO A 692 -13.49 0.46 -24.07
C PRO A 692 -14.89 0.94 -24.46
N ARG A 693 -15.23 2.16 -24.04
CA ARG A 693 -16.56 2.74 -24.16
C ARG A 693 -17.12 2.67 -25.58
N ALA A 694 -16.30 2.95 -26.59
CA ALA A 694 -16.70 2.89 -28.00
C ALA A 694 -17.05 1.46 -28.47
N GLU A 695 -16.28 0.45 -28.05
CA GLU A 695 -16.58 -0.94 -28.35
C GLU A 695 -17.82 -1.40 -27.58
N HIS A 696 -17.97 -0.99 -26.32
CA HIS A 696 -19.15 -1.24 -25.52
C HIS A 696 -20.42 -0.66 -26.15
N LEU A 697 -20.37 0.61 -26.57
CA LEU A 697 -21.44 1.28 -27.30
C LEU A 697 -21.81 0.51 -28.57
N ARG A 698 -20.81 0.03 -29.34
CA ARG A 698 -21.05 -0.80 -30.53
C ARG A 698 -21.74 -2.11 -30.17
N ARG A 699 -21.34 -2.78 -29.08
CA ARG A 699 -22.01 -4.00 -28.59
C ARG A 699 -23.45 -3.74 -28.19
N LEU A 700 -23.71 -2.65 -27.46
CA LEU A 700 -25.07 -2.24 -27.09
C LEU A 700 -25.91 -2.00 -28.35
N LYS A 701 -25.41 -1.20 -29.31
CA LYS A 701 -26.10 -0.89 -30.58
C LYS A 701 -26.38 -2.12 -31.46
N ASN A 702 -25.52 -3.13 -31.41
CA ASN A 702 -25.74 -4.38 -32.13
C ASN A 702 -26.88 -5.21 -31.50
N ASN A 703 -27.16 -4.98 -30.23
CA ASN A 703 -28.18 -5.70 -29.46
C ASN A 703 -29.46 -4.88 -29.24
N THR A 704 -29.63 -3.70 -29.87
CA THR A 704 -30.87 -2.91 -29.80
C THR A 704 -31.90 -3.40 -30.82
N ASP A 705 -33.18 -3.37 -30.44
CA ASP A 705 -34.30 -3.80 -31.28
C ASP A 705 -34.91 -2.62 -32.09
N SER A 706 -34.70 -1.37 -31.68
CA SER A 706 -35.24 -0.18 -32.35
C SER A 706 -34.22 0.91 -32.69
N GLN A 707 -34.57 1.78 -33.66
CA GLN A 707 -33.76 2.97 -33.97
C GLN A 707 -33.82 4.01 -32.84
N LEU A 708 -34.91 4.04 -32.06
CA LEU A 708 -35.05 4.96 -30.94
C LEU A 708 -34.08 4.63 -29.80
N GLU A 709 -33.86 3.33 -29.53
CA GLU A 709 -32.82 2.85 -28.61
C GLU A 709 -31.41 3.27 -29.06
N ARG A 710 -31.12 3.18 -30.37
CA ARG A 710 -29.83 3.63 -30.91
C ARG A 710 -29.63 5.13 -30.78
N ASP A 711 -30.67 5.90 -31.08
CA ASP A 711 -30.64 7.37 -30.95
C ASP A 711 -30.45 7.78 -29.48
N TRP A 712 -31.01 7.04 -28.52
CA TRP A 712 -30.81 7.28 -27.09
C TRP A 712 -29.37 6.96 -26.68
N LEU A 713 -28.81 5.83 -27.12
CA LEU A 713 -27.39 5.52 -26.87
C LEU A 713 -26.46 6.57 -27.47
N ASP A 714 -26.74 7.07 -28.68
CA ASP A 714 -26.00 8.17 -29.31
C ASP A 714 -26.12 9.47 -28.53
N TYR A 715 -27.31 9.74 -27.97
CA TYR A 715 -27.57 10.92 -27.15
C TYR A 715 -26.83 10.88 -25.81
N MET A 716 -26.82 9.72 -25.15
CA MET A 716 -26.06 9.48 -23.92
C MET A 716 -24.56 9.60 -24.17
N ASP A 717 -24.07 9.05 -25.30
CA ASP A 717 -22.65 9.11 -25.64
C ASP A 717 -22.17 10.52 -26.01
N ALA A 718 -22.97 11.26 -26.77
CA ALA A 718 -22.66 12.64 -27.15
C ALA A 718 -22.50 13.59 -25.94
N ARG A 719 -23.18 13.27 -24.82
CA ARG A 719 -23.11 14.03 -23.56
C ARG A 719 -22.13 13.44 -22.54
N ASN A 720 -21.38 12.41 -22.91
CA ASN A 720 -20.47 11.67 -22.03
C ASN A 720 -21.16 11.10 -20.76
N LEU A 721 -22.46 10.81 -20.84
CA LEU A 721 -23.22 10.23 -19.73
C LEU A 721 -22.85 8.75 -19.55
N ARG A 722 -23.11 8.17 -18.38
CA ARG A 722 -22.89 6.73 -18.15
C ARG A 722 -23.73 5.92 -19.14
N LEU A 723 -23.12 4.92 -19.78
CA LEU A 723 -23.81 3.99 -20.68
C LEU A 723 -24.34 2.78 -19.89
N PRO A 724 -25.42 2.13 -20.35
CA PRO A 724 -25.93 0.91 -19.70
C PRO A 724 -24.92 -0.23 -19.72
N SER A 725 -25.00 -1.13 -18.74
CA SER A 725 -24.15 -2.32 -18.67
C SER A 725 -24.53 -3.37 -19.72
N ARG A 726 -25.83 -3.59 -19.94
CA ARG A 726 -26.35 -4.61 -20.86
C ARG A 726 -27.56 -4.08 -21.63
N ALA A 727 -27.81 -4.66 -22.81
CA ALA A 727 -28.99 -4.41 -23.61
C ALA A 727 -29.86 -5.68 -23.66
N GLN A 728 -31.19 -5.51 -23.75
CA GLN A 728 -32.16 -6.59 -23.97
C GLN A 728 -32.11 -7.71 -22.91
N VAL A 729 -31.94 -7.34 -21.64
CA VAL A 729 -31.90 -8.28 -20.51
C VAL A 729 -33.30 -8.83 -20.23
N PHE A 730 -33.44 -10.15 -20.24
CA PHE A 730 -34.68 -10.83 -19.89
C PHE A 730 -34.68 -11.21 -18.41
N ILE A 731 -35.65 -10.70 -17.66
CA ILE A 731 -35.86 -11.01 -16.25
C ILE A 731 -36.97 -12.06 -16.19
N GLU A 732 -36.61 -13.31 -15.87
CA GLU A 732 -37.50 -14.47 -15.97
C GLU A 732 -38.67 -14.37 -14.98
N GLU A 733 -38.40 -13.88 -13.77
CA GLU A 733 -39.33 -13.77 -12.65
C GLU A 733 -40.50 -12.83 -12.98
N CYS A 734 -40.22 -11.68 -13.59
CA CYS A 734 -41.22 -10.70 -14.00
C CYS A 734 -41.64 -10.83 -15.48
N ARG A 735 -41.12 -11.84 -16.19
CA ARG A 735 -41.41 -12.13 -17.60
C ARG A 735 -41.33 -10.89 -18.49
N THR A 736 -40.32 -10.06 -18.26
CA THR A 736 -40.15 -8.78 -18.96
C THR A 736 -38.73 -8.68 -19.50
N ARG A 737 -38.60 -8.01 -20.65
CA ARG A 737 -37.32 -7.71 -21.26
C ARG A 737 -37.12 -6.20 -21.18
N THR A 738 -36.03 -5.78 -20.57
CA THR A 738 -35.66 -4.37 -20.45
C THR A 738 -34.85 -3.96 -21.66
N ASP A 739 -35.07 -2.77 -22.22
CA ASP A 739 -34.30 -2.28 -23.37
C ASP A 739 -32.82 -2.14 -23.00
N PHE A 740 -32.57 -1.51 -21.85
CA PHE A 740 -31.24 -1.43 -21.26
C PHE A 740 -31.27 -1.69 -19.76
N PHE A 741 -30.13 -2.12 -19.23
CA PHE A 741 -29.99 -2.43 -17.82
C PHE A 741 -28.65 -1.92 -17.27
N TYR A 742 -28.71 -1.25 -16.12
CA TYR A 742 -27.54 -0.82 -15.35
C TYR A 742 -27.32 -1.78 -14.19
N ASP A 743 -26.31 -2.64 -14.30
CA ASP A 743 -26.03 -3.69 -13.31
C ASP A 743 -25.68 -3.10 -11.94
N ALA A 744 -24.84 -2.06 -11.92
CA ALA A 744 -24.40 -1.40 -10.69
C ALA A 744 -25.53 -0.72 -9.91
N TYR A 745 -26.60 -0.30 -10.60
CA TYR A 745 -27.71 0.46 -10.00
C TYR A 745 -29.00 -0.35 -9.91
N HIS A 746 -28.99 -1.63 -10.30
CA HIS A 746 -30.19 -2.45 -10.43
C HIS A 746 -31.33 -1.70 -11.14
N THR A 747 -30.99 -0.95 -12.18
CA THR A 747 -31.93 -0.04 -12.84
C THR A 747 -32.26 -0.53 -14.25
N ALA A 748 -33.55 -0.79 -14.46
CA ALA A 748 -34.14 -1.16 -15.74
C ALA A 748 -34.55 0.10 -16.51
N ILE A 749 -34.14 0.21 -17.77
CA ILE A 749 -34.49 1.30 -18.66
C ILE A 749 -35.42 0.79 -19.75
N TYR A 750 -36.51 1.54 -19.96
CA TYR A 750 -37.40 1.36 -21.10
C TYR A 750 -37.40 2.60 -21.98
N ILE A 751 -37.32 2.41 -23.29
CA ILE A 751 -37.34 3.48 -24.28
C ILE A 751 -38.61 3.32 -25.11
N ASP A 752 -39.68 3.91 -24.59
CA ASP A 752 -41.00 3.78 -25.16
C ASP A 752 -41.15 4.72 -26.37
N GLY A 753 -41.51 4.17 -27.53
CA GLY A 753 -41.81 4.97 -28.72
C GLY A 753 -43.23 5.54 -28.74
N PRO A 754 -43.57 6.45 -29.69
CA PRO A 754 -44.90 7.06 -29.80
C PRO A 754 -46.05 6.07 -30.11
N HIS A 755 -45.77 4.76 -30.24
CA HIS A 755 -46.75 3.71 -30.49
C HIS A 755 -47.34 3.05 -29.22
N HIS A 756 -47.00 3.51 -28.00
CA HIS A 756 -47.50 2.97 -26.72
C HIS A 756 -48.88 3.52 -26.27
N GLN A 757 -49.80 3.78 -27.21
CA GLN A 757 -51.14 4.35 -26.90
C GLN A 757 -52.29 3.30 -26.89
N TYR A 758 -52.02 2.05 -26.51
CA TYR A 758 -53.06 1.01 -26.42
C TYR A 758 -53.36 0.64 -24.94
N PRO A 759 -54.64 0.67 -24.48
CA PRO A 759 -55.01 0.46 -23.08
C PRO A 759 -54.59 -0.89 -22.48
N ASP A 760 -54.56 -1.95 -23.29
CA ASP A 760 -54.24 -3.31 -22.81
C ASP A 760 -52.75 -3.52 -22.48
N ARG A 761 -51.86 -2.69 -23.06
CA ARG A 761 -50.42 -2.74 -22.76
C ARG A 761 -50.07 -2.00 -21.46
N ALA A 762 -50.73 -0.88 -21.17
CA ALA A 762 -50.49 -0.10 -19.96
C ALA A 762 -50.73 -0.93 -18.67
N THR A 763 -51.76 -1.78 -18.66
CA THR A 763 -52.06 -2.66 -17.53
C THR A 763 -50.99 -3.73 -17.34
N ARG A 764 -50.43 -4.26 -18.44
CA ARG A 764 -49.34 -5.26 -18.38
C ARG A 764 -48.02 -4.62 -17.95
N ASP A 765 -47.72 -3.44 -18.46
CA ASP A 765 -46.51 -2.67 -18.11
C ASP A 765 -46.54 -2.28 -16.62
N HIS A 766 -47.71 -1.96 -16.07
CA HIS A 766 -47.88 -1.67 -14.65
C HIS A 766 -47.62 -2.91 -13.77
N VAL A 767 -48.21 -4.05 -14.10
CA VAL A 767 -47.98 -5.33 -13.37
C VAL A 767 -46.51 -5.76 -13.43
N GLN A 768 -45.85 -5.56 -14.59
CA GLN A 768 -44.43 -5.84 -14.73
C GLN A 768 -43.56 -4.85 -13.93
N SER A 769 -44.00 -3.60 -13.81
CA SER A 769 -43.29 -2.59 -13.03
C SER A 769 -43.39 -2.87 -11.52
N GLU A 770 -44.59 -3.18 -11.01
CA GLU A 770 -44.77 -3.60 -9.61
C GLU A 770 -43.92 -4.83 -9.28
N CYS A 771 -43.89 -5.85 -10.15
CA CYS A 771 -43.05 -7.03 -9.96
C CYS A 771 -41.55 -6.69 -9.90
N LEU A 772 -41.08 -5.79 -10.76
CA LEU A 772 -39.68 -5.39 -10.78
C LEU A 772 -39.30 -4.57 -9.54
N GLU A 773 -40.18 -3.68 -9.09
CA GLU A 773 -40.01 -2.92 -7.84
C GLU A 773 -40.00 -3.84 -6.61
N ASP A 774 -40.86 -4.87 -6.58
CA ASP A 774 -40.90 -5.89 -5.51
C ASP A 774 -39.60 -6.72 -5.46
N LEU A 775 -38.90 -6.87 -6.59
CA LEU A 775 -37.57 -7.50 -6.68
C LEU A 775 -36.41 -6.53 -6.42
N GLY A 776 -36.69 -5.27 -6.10
CA GLY A 776 -35.70 -4.24 -5.78
C GLY A 776 -35.11 -3.51 -6.98
N TYR A 777 -35.68 -3.67 -8.19
CA TYR A 777 -35.23 -2.94 -9.38
C TYR A 777 -35.85 -1.53 -9.45
N SER A 778 -35.03 -0.54 -9.80
CA SER A 778 -35.53 0.81 -10.14
C SER A 778 -35.88 0.87 -11.62
N ILE A 779 -36.97 1.53 -11.99
CA ILE A 779 -37.46 1.57 -13.37
C ILE A 779 -37.48 3.02 -13.87
N ILE A 780 -36.86 3.28 -15.01
CA ILE A 780 -36.85 4.61 -15.64
C ILE A 780 -37.33 4.47 -17.09
N ARG A 781 -38.37 5.22 -17.46
CA ARG A 781 -38.97 5.21 -18.79
C ARG A 781 -38.68 6.49 -19.55
N PHE A 782 -38.24 6.35 -20.79
CA PHE A 782 -37.99 7.45 -21.73
C PHE A 782 -39.05 7.44 -22.83
N GLU A 783 -40.08 8.29 -22.69
CA GLU A 783 -41.23 8.33 -23.61
C GLU A 783 -41.09 9.39 -24.73
N ASP A 784 -40.47 10.54 -24.44
CA ASP A 784 -40.34 11.67 -25.37
C ASP A 784 -38.91 12.22 -25.36
N LYS A 785 -38.31 12.37 -26.54
CA LYS A 785 -36.98 12.96 -26.76
C LYS A 785 -36.85 14.36 -26.13
N SER A 786 -37.95 15.13 -26.08
CA SER A 786 -37.95 16.47 -25.49
C SER A 786 -37.74 16.49 -23.96
N ARG A 787 -37.94 15.33 -23.30
CA ARG A 787 -37.84 15.18 -21.84
C ARG A 787 -36.58 14.44 -21.39
N TRP A 788 -35.73 14.00 -22.31
CA TRP A 788 -34.54 13.21 -21.99
C TRP A 788 -33.61 13.95 -21.02
N ASP A 789 -33.26 15.21 -21.28
CA ASP A 789 -32.40 16.00 -20.38
C ASP A 789 -32.99 16.07 -18.96
N ARG A 790 -34.31 16.35 -18.84
CA ARG A 790 -34.99 16.44 -17.54
C ARG A 790 -35.00 15.10 -16.77
N ILE A 791 -35.20 13.98 -17.45
CA ILE A 791 -35.18 12.65 -16.82
C ILE A 791 -33.76 12.32 -16.37
N ILE A 792 -32.75 12.62 -17.18
CA ILE A 792 -31.34 12.38 -16.82
C ILE A 792 -30.95 13.19 -15.58
N ASP A 793 -31.33 14.48 -15.53
CA ASP A 793 -31.06 15.38 -14.41
C ASP A 793 -31.77 14.96 -13.11
N GLU A 794 -32.87 14.20 -13.20
CA GLU A 794 -33.59 13.66 -12.04
C GLU A 794 -32.88 12.43 -11.43
N TYR A 795 -32.08 11.71 -12.22
CA TYR A 795 -31.34 10.52 -11.81
C TYR A 795 -29.81 10.62 -12.06
N PRO A 796 -29.13 11.65 -11.51
CA PRO A 796 -27.69 11.86 -11.73
C PRO A 796 -26.84 10.71 -11.16
N HIS A 797 -27.35 9.97 -10.19
CA HIS A 797 -26.68 8.80 -9.63
C HIS A 797 -26.61 7.62 -10.63
N VAL A 798 -27.58 7.49 -11.54
CA VAL A 798 -27.58 6.44 -12.58
C VAL A 798 -26.79 6.91 -13.80
N PHE A 799 -27.06 8.12 -14.28
CA PHE A 799 -26.57 8.60 -15.58
C PHE A 799 -25.29 9.45 -15.51
N GLY A 800 -24.89 9.92 -14.32
CA GLY A 800 -23.84 10.93 -14.16
C GLY A 800 -24.36 12.36 -14.35
N SER A 801 -23.55 13.36 -13.98
CA SER A 801 -23.85 14.78 -14.22
C SER A 801 -23.17 15.28 -15.50
N THR A 802 -23.81 16.25 -16.17
CA THR A 802 -23.29 16.95 -17.35
C THR A 802 -22.34 18.12 -17.01
N GLU A 803 -22.17 18.46 -15.73
CA GLU A 803 -21.28 19.53 -15.25
C GLU A 803 -19.80 19.12 -15.11
#